data_AF-A0A2E7VGS5-F1
#
_entry.id   AF-A0A2E7VGS5-F1
#
_cell.length_a   1.000
_cell.length_b   1.000
_cell.length_c   1.000
_cell.angle_alpha   90.00
_cell.angle_beta   90.00
_cell.angle_gamma   90.00
#
_symmetry.space_group_name_H-M   'P 1'
#
loop_
_entity.id
_entity.type
_entity.pdbx_description
1 polymer ?
#
loop_
_entity_poly.entity_id
_entity_poly.type
_entity_poly.pdbx_seq_one_letter_code
_entity_poly.pdbx_strand_id
1 'polypeptide(L)'
;MSVAVCAVAKPVLHLDFEGESAGFETIGDLSFEAGPRPPEFPDFAKKNRAAEFDGSSRLVRKDPGKDSPLDFDNGDAITLEAWVWPGHVGDGDNIYLIGKGRTNNKGFAANNQNYALRLRGQGGEGCVSFLFFSRPEKDKPGDWHRWTSNTGVLPDDGWSHVAVTYEFGNPKSVKGYVDGKSVSGKWDMGGASGRRPVVDDDELWIGSTLGGSRNNSYAGGLDEVAIHREILSPKLMAKRYRRVEQPKPRYVRPDWPAEKVLVEVVEGFSPVRGWPQSELPPVDSYHQDVLGFFRTTHKYADPGVRVDRPKAFFLRALASVTLPPGEHEWMVRSRWASRLWVDDELVVSVAQPSKGGGAHHNVPKIPEDWPAYLRLPGPGDAEKRFLLKSEGKPLNIRFEILVGDEKGKGNYRHDLGETCIAVSVNGNPFVLLGPRRQVPLTDAGWQTWRRESEPFYRDLDTVRRRAAARTADANWKTRHAKSREIMANRIVAKPPGTPSFLPVLNDIDRFIGDGFVQATKRLRRPQEDAGATRFRERVLPLLKEHCFKCHGEKEKGDLRLDSREAMLKGGESGDPALVPGDVGKSLLFTLSASRDKDEQMPSKGELLKAGELKILREWIEAGALWPSKLPSVVHTDDSPVTHGEMAKANLLPVPLTDDLAFLRRVTFDLVGVPPSLEEIRVFEADGSPDKRAKVIDRMLDDPRWADNWVGYWQDVLAENPNVLKPKLNNTGPFREWIHESFLDN
;
A
#
# COMPACT_ATOMS: atom_id res chain seq x y z
N MET A 1 -5.48 74.70 3.95
CA MET A 1 -4.38 73.95 3.28
C MET A 1 -4.74 72.47 3.33
N SER A 2 -5.11 71.89 2.20
CA SER A 2 -5.47 70.47 2.07
C SER A 2 -4.17 69.65 2.06
N VAL A 3 -4.01 68.75 3.03
CA VAL A 3 -2.90 67.79 3.05
C VAL A 3 -3.21 66.73 2.01
N ALA A 4 -2.49 66.76 0.89
CA ALA A 4 -2.54 65.72 -0.12
C ALA A 4 -2.15 64.38 0.52
N VAL A 5 -3.10 63.44 0.54
CA VAL A 5 -2.81 62.04 0.77
C VAL A 5 -2.06 61.57 -0.49
N CYS A 6 -0.73 61.42 -0.41
CA CYS A 6 0.02 60.74 -1.45
C CYS A 6 -0.51 59.30 -1.55
N ALA A 7 -1.28 59.03 -2.61
CA ALA A 7 -1.58 57.68 -3.04
C ALA A 7 -0.27 57.01 -3.47
N VAL A 8 0.00 55.82 -2.95
CA VAL A 8 1.11 54.96 -3.37
C VAL A 8 0.86 54.56 -4.83
N ALA A 9 1.89 54.56 -5.67
CA ALA A 9 1.73 54.14 -7.05
C ALA A 9 1.30 52.67 -7.11
N LYS A 10 0.48 52.29 -8.08
CA LYS A 10 0.06 50.89 -8.23
C LYS A 10 1.31 50.03 -8.51
N PRO A 11 1.49 48.87 -7.83
CA PRO A 11 2.60 47.97 -8.11
C PRO A 11 2.60 47.53 -9.59
N VAL A 12 3.80 47.28 -10.14
CA VAL A 12 3.93 46.72 -11.50
C VAL A 12 3.55 45.24 -11.56
N LEU A 13 3.59 44.57 -10.41
CA LEU A 13 3.07 43.22 -10.20
C LEU A 13 2.48 43.11 -8.80
N HIS A 14 1.31 42.50 -8.68
CA HIS A 14 0.71 42.12 -7.41
C HIS A 14 -0.06 40.81 -7.56
N LEU A 15 0.20 39.86 -6.66
CA LEU A 15 -0.49 38.57 -6.54
C LEU A 15 -1.02 38.44 -5.12
N ASP A 16 -2.34 38.53 -4.96
CA ASP A 16 -3.08 38.39 -3.70
C ASP A 16 -3.71 36.99 -3.52
N PHE A 17 -3.62 36.13 -4.55
CA PHE A 17 -4.15 34.76 -4.56
C PHE A 17 -5.62 34.59 -4.15
N GLU A 18 -6.40 35.69 -4.12
CA GLU A 18 -7.86 35.68 -3.90
C GLU A 18 -8.65 35.32 -5.19
N GLY A 19 -7.96 35.15 -6.33
CA GLY A 19 -8.48 34.78 -7.66
C GLY A 19 -7.42 34.13 -8.58
N GLU A 20 -7.70 33.98 -9.89
CA GLU A 20 -6.75 33.39 -10.86
C GLU A 20 -5.39 34.09 -10.79
N SER A 21 -4.30 33.30 -10.89
CA SER A 21 -2.93 33.76 -11.11
C SER A 21 -2.77 34.35 -12.53
N ALA A 22 -3.68 35.24 -12.93
CA ALA A 22 -3.86 35.68 -14.30
C ALA A 22 -2.55 36.25 -14.86
N GLY A 23 -2.09 35.68 -15.98
CA GLY A 23 -0.81 36.03 -16.60
C GLY A 23 0.41 35.25 -16.08
N PHE A 24 0.21 34.24 -15.21
CA PHE A 24 1.22 33.26 -14.85
C PHE A 24 0.85 31.86 -15.35
N GLU A 25 1.86 31.12 -15.82
CA GLU A 25 1.81 29.68 -16.04
C GLU A 25 2.24 28.96 -14.75
N THR A 26 1.41 28.02 -14.29
CA THR A 26 1.75 27.18 -13.14
C THR A 26 2.53 25.96 -13.59
N ILE A 27 3.72 25.76 -13.03
CA ILE A 27 4.51 24.55 -13.20
C ILE A 27 4.50 23.77 -11.88
N GLY A 28 4.18 22.47 -11.92
CA GLY A 28 4.04 21.62 -10.73
C GLY A 28 2.66 21.73 -10.08
N ASP A 29 2.52 21.12 -8.90
CA ASP A 29 1.25 21.12 -8.16
C ASP A 29 1.21 22.31 -7.18
N LEU A 30 0.31 23.25 -7.44
CA LEU A 30 0.06 24.40 -6.58
C LEU A 30 -1.33 24.25 -5.95
N SER A 31 -1.39 24.22 -4.62
CA SER A 31 -2.66 24.22 -3.88
C SER A 31 -2.90 25.59 -3.22
N PHE A 32 -4.09 25.77 -2.66
CA PHE A 32 -4.50 27.05 -2.09
C PHE A 32 -5.17 26.82 -0.73
N GLU A 33 -4.54 27.36 0.29
CA GLU A 33 -4.87 27.13 1.70
C GLU A 33 -5.28 28.43 2.40
N ALA A 34 -5.54 28.36 3.71
CA ALA A 34 -5.75 29.55 4.50
C ALA A 34 -4.50 30.45 4.54
N GLY A 35 -4.66 31.68 4.04
CA GLY A 35 -3.69 32.76 4.18
C GLY A 35 -3.74 33.44 5.56
N PRO A 36 -3.00 34.54 5.77
CA PRO A 36 -3.15 35.40 6.95
C PRO A 36 -4.58 35.93 7.01
N ARG A 37 -5.23 35.81 8.18
CA ARG A 37 -6.65 36.13 8.39
C ARG A 37 -6.89 36.70 9.80
N PRO A 38 -8.01 37.43 10.02
CA PRO A 38 -8.47 37.79 11.35
C PRO A 38 -8.80 36.55 12.22
N PRO A 39 -8.65 36.61 13.56
CA PRO A 39 -8.30 37.80 14.35
C PRO A 39 -6.81 38.14 14.38
N GLU A 40 -5.93 37.19 14.04
CA GLU A 40 -4.48 37.36 14.13
C GLU A 40 -3.96 38.44 13.17
N PHE A 41 -4.46 38.46 11.93
CA PHE A 41 -4.12 39.45 10.92
C PHE A 41 -5.38 40.24 10.51
N PRO A 42 -5.77 41.26 11.28
CA PRO A 42 -7.06 41.95 11.11
C PRO A 42 -7.19 42.77 9.82
N ASP A 43 -6.09 43.03 9.12
CA ASP A 43 -6.09 43.79 7.86
C ASP A 43 -6.40 42.92 6.63
N PHE A 44 -6.44 41.60 6.78
CA PHE A 44 -6.77 40.67 5.71
C PHE A 44 -8.27 40.33 5.66
N ALA A 45 -8.73 39.91 4.49
CA ALA A 45 -10.09 39.41 4.34
C ALA A 45 -10.31 38.15 5.20
N LYS A 46 -11.53 37.98 5.73
CA LYS A 46 -11.91 36.81 6.55
C LYS A 46 -11.69 35.46 5.86
N LYS A 47 -11.71 35.44 4.52
CA LYS A 47 -11.54 34.25 3.70
C LYS A 47 -10.27 34.29 2.86
N ASN A 48 -9.32 35.18 3.17
CA ASN A 48 -8.09 35.38 2.41
C ASN A 48 -7.37 34.04 2.12
N ARG A 49 -6.92 33.81 0.89
CA ARG A 49 -6.29 32.54 0.50
C ARG A 49 -4.86 32.81 0.07
N ALA A 50 -3.98 31.86 0.38
CA ALA A 50 -2.59 31.93 -0.05
C ALA A 50 -2.25 30.72 -0.91
N ALA A 51 -1.28 30.89 -1.81
CA ALA A 51 -0.73 29.78 -2.59
C ALA A 51 0.22 28.95 -1.74
N GLU A 52 0.10 27.62 -1.83
CA GLU A 52 0.96 26.67 -1.13
C GLU A 52 1.92 26.01 -2.11
N PHE A 53 3.22 26.28 -1.92
CA PHE A 53 4.28 25.75 -2.76
C PHE A 53 4.90 24.50 -2.11
N ASP A 54 5.27 23.51 -2.93
CA ASP A 54 5.75 22.20 -2.47
C ASP A 54 7.28 22.02 -2.55
N GLY A 55 8.02 23.09 -2.90
CA GLY A 55 9.47 23.02 -3.17
C GLY A 55 9.84 22.59 -4.58
N SER A 56 8.85 22.37 -5.45
CA SER A 56 9.02 22.06 -6.88
C SER A 56 8.11 22.90 -7.78
N SER A 57 6.93 23.28 -7.25
CA SER A 57 5.98 24.14 -7.93
C SER A 57 6.46 25.59 -8.00
N ARG A 58 6.01 26.29 -9.05
CA ARG A 58 6.37 27.69 -9.31
C ARG A 58 5.38 28.33 -10.26
N LEU A 59 5.30 29.66 -10.20
CA LEU A 59 4.57 30.46 -11.18
C LEU A 59 5.56 31.15 -12.12
N VAL A 60 5.27 31.10 -13.41
CA VAL A 60 6.13 31.65 -14.47
C VAL A 60 5.39 32.72 -15.23
N ARG A 61 5.99 33.90 -15.39
CA ARG A 61 5.48 34.96 -16.25
C ARG A 61 6.55 35.35 -17.27
N LYS A 62 6.17 35.30 -18.54
CA LYS A 62 7.02 35.75 -19.64
C LYS A 62 7.27 37.25 -19.53
N ASP A 63 8.50 37.65 -19.84
CA ASP A 63 8.82 39.05 -20.00
C ASP A 63 8.17 39.60 -21.29
N PRO A 64 7.55 40.79 -21.26
CA PRO A 64 6.95 41.40 -22.44
C PRO A 64 7.96 41.92 -23.49
N GLY A 65 9.27 41.88 -23.19
CA GLY A 65 10.37 42.31 -24.04
C GLY A 65 10.68 43.78 -23.88
N LYS A 66 10.93 44.47 -25.00
CA LYS A 66 11.32 45.88 -25.01
C LYS A 66 10.39 46.76 -24.16
N ASP A 67 11.00 47.59 -23.32
CA ASP A 67 10.33 48.50 -22.37
C ASP A 67 9.53 47.75 -21.28
N SER A 68 9.99 46.54 -20.91
CA SER A 68 9.37 45.73 -19.87
C SER A 68 9.27 46.49 -18.54
N PRO A 69 8.07 46.56 -17.93
CA PRO A 69 7.91 47.14 -16.60
C PRO A 69 8.63 46.30 -15.52
N LEU A 70 9.06 45.08 -15.87
CA LEU A 70 9.79 44.16 -15.01
C LEU A 70 11.31 44.35 -15.09
N ASP A 71 11.82 45.16 -16.02
CA ASP A 71 13.26 45.43 -16.17
C ASP A 71 13.67 46.66 -15.35
N PHE A 72 14.73 46.49 -14.56
CA PHE A 72 15.28 47.53 -13.70
C PHE A 72 16.77 47.74 -13.99
N ASP A 73 17.16 48.97 -14.30
CA ASP A 73 18.56 49.39 -14.51
C ASP A 73 18.91 50.49 -13.50
N ASN A 74 20.15 50.96 -13.51
CA ASN A 74 20.61 52.06 -12.67
C ASN A 74 19.68 53.28 -12.77
N GLY A 75 19.35 53.85 -11.60
CA GLY A 75 18.39 54.94 -11.45
C GLY A 75 16.95 54.46 -11.17
N ASP A 76 16.64 53.19 -11.44
CA ASP A 76 15.35 52.63 -11.04
C ASP A 76 15.33 52.29 -9.55
N ALA A 77 14.26 52.72 -8.89
CA ALA A 77 13.90 52.28 -7.55
C ALA A 77 13.07 51.01 -7.62
N ILE A 78 13.30 50.07 -6.71
CA ILE A 78 12.54 48.82 -6.58
C ILE A 78 12.15 48.57 -5.14
N THR A 79 10.93 48.09 -4.94
CA THR A 79 10.53 47.40 -3.71
C THR A 79 9.99 46.02 -4.09
N LEU A 80 10.54 44.98 -3.47
CA LEU A 80 10.04 43.62 -3.54
C LEU A 80 9.45 43.26 -2.19
N GLU A 81 8.21 42.79 -2.13
CA GLU A 81 7.58 42.36 -0.89
C GLU A 81 6.75 41.08 -1.09
N ALA A 82 6.63 40.29 -0.03
CA ALA A 82 5.76 39.11 0.02
C ALA A 82 5.38 38.80 1.47
N TRP A 83 4.22 38.17 1.65
CA TRP A 83 3.87 37.46 2.87
C TRP A 83 4.28 36.01 2.74
N VAL A 84 4.98 35.49 3.75
CA VAL A 84 5.58 34.16 3.74
C VAL A 84 5.21 33.42 5.01
N TRP A 85 4.93 32.13 4.87
CA TRP A 85 4.96 31.15 5.95
C TRP A 85 5.83 29.98 5.48
N PRO A 86 7.16 30.08 5.68
CA PRO A 86 8.09 29.09 5.13
C PRO A 86 7.93 27.76 5.86
N GLY A 87 7.83 26.67 5.11
CA GLY A 87 7.70 25.34 5.69
C GLY A 87 9.02 24.69 6.13
N HIS A 88 10.14 25.16 5.57
CA HIS A 88 11.48 24.79 5.95
C HIS A 88 12.47 25.78 5.36
N VAL A 89 13.53 26.08 6.10
CA VAL A 89 14.70 26.80 5.58
C VAL A 89 15.93 26.11 6.12
N GLY A 90 16.67 25.40 5.27
CA GLY A 90 17.93 24.76 5.64
C GLY A 90 19.09 25.76 5.63
N ASP A 91 20.05 25.59 6.53
CA ASP A 91 21.25 26.43 6.54
C ASP A 91 21.98 26.38 5.19
N GLY A 92 22.22 27.56 4.61
CA GLY A 92 22.83 27.69 3.30
C GLY A 92 21.86 27.66 2.10
N ASP A 93 20.58 27.35 2.31
CA ASP A 93 19.56 27.48 1.26
C ASP A 93 19.45 28.92 0.76
N ASN A 94 19.12 29.11 -0.51
CA ASN A 94 18.91 30.42 -1.12
C ASN A 94 17.57 30.38 -1.87
N ILE A 95 16.49 30.37 -1.12
CA ILE A 95 15.12 30.12 -1.57
C ILE A 95 14.56 31.36 -2.27
N TYR A 96 14.05 31.23 -3.49
CA TYR A 96 13.51 32.35 -4.26
C TYR A 96 12.03 32.54 -3.97
N LEU A 97 11.67 33.76 -3.58
CA LEU A 97 10.29 34.21 -3.50
C LEU A 97 9.89 34.87 -4.82
N ILE A 98 10.74 35.79 -5.30
CA ILE A 98 10.60 36.52 -6.57
C ILE A 98 11.95 36.51 -7.27
N GLY A 99 12.02 36.16 -8.55
CA GLY A 99 13.27 36.22 -9.32
C GLY A 99 13.05 36.55 -10.79
N LYS A 100 13.71 37.60 -11.29
CA LYS A 100 13.75 37.96 -12.72
C LYS A 100 15.09 37.55 -13.32
N GLY A 101 15.04 36.60 -14.25
CA GLY A 101 16.21 35.95 -14.82
C GLY A 101 16.77 34.79 -13.98
N ARG A 102 17.87 34.21 -14.44
CA ARG A 102 18.54 33.03 -13.86
C ARG A 102 17.69 31.75 -13.89
N THR A 103 16.79 31.64 -14.85
CA THR A 103 15.84 30.53 -14.97
C THR A 103 16.49 29.21 -15.39
N ASN A 104 17.68 29.27 -15.98
CA ASN A 104 18.35 28.17 -16.69
C ASN A 104 17.62 27.75 -17.99
N ASN A 105 16.79 28.65 -18.54
CA ASN A 105 16.18 28.48 -19.85
C ASN A 105 17.24 28.56 -20.96
N LYS A 106 17.02 27.81 -22.05
CA LYS A 106 17.91 27.86 -23.22
C LYS A 106 17.90 29.26 -23.84
N GLY A 107 19.07 29.78 -24.17
CA GLY A 107 19.24 31.10 -24.80
C GLY A 107 19.62 32.22 -23.83
N PHE A 108 19.58 31.96 -22.53
CA PHE A 108 19.97 32.92 -21.50
C PHE A 108 21.27 32.52 -20.81
N ALA A 109 22.05 33.51 -20.36
CA ALA A 109 23.31 33.26 -19.66
C ALA A 109 23.04 32.85 -18.20
N ALA A 110 23.87 31.98 -17.62
CA ALA A 110 23.68 31.52 -16.23
C ALA A 110 23.80 32.64 -15.17
N ASN A 111 24.37 33.79 -15.55
CA ASN A 111 24.60 34.97 -14.73
C ASN A 111 23.73 36.17 -15.13
N ASN A 112 22.51 35.93 -15.62
CA ASN A 112 21.60 36.98 -16.08
C ASN A 112 20.57 37.47 -15.03
N GLN A 113 20.87 37.38 -13.74
CA GLN A 113 19.90 37.83 -12.72
C GLN A 113 19.76 39.35 -12.70
N ASN A 114 18.57 39.88 -13.00
CA ASN A 114 18.28 41.31 -12.83
C ASN A 114 18.01 41.65 -11.36
N TYR A 115 17.10 40.93 -10.71
CA TYR A 115 16.88 40.99 -9.26
C TYR A 115 16.26 39.71 -8.73
N ALA A 116 16.42 39.47 -7.43
CA ALA A 116 15.65 38.48 -6.70
C ALA A 116 15.43 38.88 -5.25
N LEU A 117 14.22 38.63 -4.75
CA LEU A 117 13.89 38.56 -3.32
C LEU A 117 13.91 37.09 -2.90
N ARG A 118 14.66 36.80 -1.84
CA ARG A 118 14.94 35.45 -1.37
C ARG A 118 14.89 35.35 0.14
N LEU A 119 14.74 34.12 0.63
CA LEU A 119 15.06 33.73 2.00
C LEU A 119 16.35 32.90 1.98
N ARG A 120 17.38 33.36 2.69
CA ARG A 120 18.64 32.64 2.85
C ARG A 120 18.70 32.00 4.23
N GLY A 121 18.90 30.69 4.29
CA GLY A 121 19.01 29.98 5.56
C GLY A 121 20.29 30.32 6.30
N GLN A 122 20.15 30.88 7.51
CA GLN A 122 21.25 31.17 8.43
C GLN A 122 20.81 30.96 9.87
N GLY A 123 21.43 30.00 10.57
CA GLY A 123 21.14 29.75 11.98
C GLY A 123 19.71 29.28 12.23
N GLY A 124 19.10 28.60 11.25
CA GLY A 124 17.70 28.18 11.30
C GLY A 124 16.67 29.25 10.91
N GLU A 125 17.09 30.47 10.61
CA GLU A 125 16.22 31.56 10.13
C GLU A 125 16.28 31.70 8.60
N GLY A 126 15.16 32.09 7.99
CA GLY A 126 15.10 32.57 6.61
C GLY A 126 15.39 34.06 6.54
N CYS A 127 16.66 34.43 6.45
CA CYS A 127 17.09 35.83 6.33
C CYS A 127 16.71 36.41 4.96
N VAL A 128 16.09 37.60 4.96
CA VAL A 128 15.77 38.33 3.73
C VAL A 128 17.04 38.58 2.94
N SER A 129 17.05 38.16 1.68
CA SER A 129 18.19 38.33 0.79
C SER A 129 17.79 38.92 -0.54
N PHE A 130 18.56 39.92 -0.97
CA PHE A 130 18.47 40.54 -2.28
C PHE A 130 19.65 40.12 -3.14
N LEU A 131 19.42 39.79 -4.41
CA LEU A 131 20.46 39.39 -5.36
C LEU A 131 20.30 40.07 -6.70
N PHE A 132 21.41 40.50 -7.29
CA PHE A 132 21.49 40.79 -8.71
C PHE A 132 22.90 40.48 -9.25
N PHE A 133 23.04 40.46 -10.57
CA PHE A 133 24.34 40.36 -11.24
C PHE A 133 24.65 41.66 -11.98
N SER A 134 25.85 42.20 -11.83
CA SER A 134 26.30 43.38 -12.57
C SER A 134 26.77 43.03 -13.97
N ARG A 135 26.45 43.88 -14.95
CA ARG A 135 26.92 43.72 -16.33
C ARG A 135 28.45 43.86 -16.39
N PRO A 136 29.14 43.08 -17.24
CA PRO A 136 30.53 43.33 -17.58
C PRO A 136 30.71 44.75 -18.12
N GLU A 137 31.77 45.42 -17.67
CA GLU A 137 32.23 46.70 -18.20
C GLU A 137 33.59 46.50 -18.88
N LYS A 138 34.06 47.48 -19.67
CA LYS A 138 35.25 47.37 -20.52
C LYS A 138 36.48 46.76 -19.82
N ASP A 139 36.67 47.06 -18.52
CA ASP A 139 37.82 46.62 -17.72
C ASP A 139 37.41 45.89 -16.42
N LYS A 140 36.15 45.45 -16.30
CA LYS A 140 35.65 44.75 -15.10
C LYS A 140 34.68 43.62 -15.49
N PRO A 141 34.96 42.36 -15.13
CA PRO A 141 33.99 41.28 -15.33
C PRO A 141 32.71 41.57 -14.54
N GLY A 142 31.58 41.00 -14.97
CA GLY A 142 30.34 41.06 -14.19
C GLY A 142 30.50 40.30 -12.87
N ASP A 143 29.75 40.71 -11.85
CA ASP A 143 29.86 40.13 -10.50
C ASP A 143 28.49 39.98 -9.82
N TRP A 144 28.39 39.03 -8.91
CA TRP A 144 27.20 38.80 -8.11
C TRP A 144 27.18 39.74 -6.91
N HIS A 145 26.04 40.36 -6.65
CA HIS A 145 25.85 41.26 -5.52
C HIS A 145 24.71 40.74 -4.68
N ARG A 146 25.02 40.25 -3.47
CA ARG A 146 24.03 39.75 -2.54
C ARG A 146 24.05 40.55 -1.26
N TRP A 147 22.89 41.04 -0.87
CA TRP A 147 22.63 41.54 0.46
C TRP A 147 21.84 40.49 1.24
N THR A 148 22.18 40.26 2.51
CA THR A 148 21.44 39.36 3.41
C THR A 148 21.22 40.05 4.74
N SER A 149 20.00 40.02 5.26
CA SER A 149 19.69 40.54 6.60
C SER A 149 20.35 39.70 7.70
N ASN A 150 20.55 40.31 8.88
CA ASN A 150 21.05 39.62 10.07
C ASN A 150 19.95 38.93 10.88
N THR A 151 18.69 39.12 10.48
CA THR A 151 17.49 38.57 11.12
C THR A 151 16.52 38.14 10.04
N GLY A 152 15.89 37.00 10.21
CA GLY A 152 14.97 36.39 9.27
C GLY A 152 13.64 36.01 9.88
N VAL A 153 12.95 35.13 9.18
CA VAL A 153 11.67 34.53 9.61
C VAL A 153 11.91 33.09 10.05
N LEU A 154 11.19 32.63 11.07
CA LEU A 154 11.21 31.23 11.50
C LEU A 154 10.02 30.47 10.91
N PRO A 155 10.19 29.21 10.47
CA PRO A 155 9.08 28.37 10.00
C PRO A 155 7.92 28.24 11.00
N ASP A 156 8.23 28.24 12.29
CA ASP A 156 7.26 28.02 13.38
C ASP A 156 6.49 29.29 13.80
N ASP A 157 6.87 30.48 13.32
CA ASP A 157 6.27 31.75 13.76
C ASP A 157 4.96 32.11 13.04
N GLY A 158 4.56 31.31 12.04
CA GLY A 158 3.38 31.55 11.22
C GLY A 158 3.65 32.49 10.05
N TRP A 159 2.65 33.30 9.69
CA TRP A 159 2.76 34.28 8.61
C TRP A 159 3.62 35.48 9.02
N SER A 160 4.61 35.80 8.18
CA SER A 160 5.47 36.97 8.30
C SER A 160 5.47 37.78 7.00
N HIS A 161 5.70 39.09 7.11
CA HIS A 161 5.89 39.97 5.96
C HIS A 161 7.39 40.20 5.73
N VAL A 162 7.87 39.99 4.51
CA VAL A 162 9.27 40.24 4.15
C VAL A 162 9.35 41.18 2.96
N ALA A 163 10.31 42.10 2.99
CA ALA A 163 10.52 43.02 1.88
C ALA A 163 11.98 43.49 1.77
N VAL A 164 12.36 43.94 0.58
CA VAL A 164 13.59 44.70 0.35
C VAL A 164 13.31 45.89 -0.57
N THR A 165 13.85 47.05 -0.21
CA THR A 165 13.87 48.23 -1.08
C THR A 165 15.29 48.50 -1.54
N TYR A 166 15.44 48.93 -2.79
CA TYR A 166 16.74 49.25 -3.37
C TYR A 166 16.59 50.27 -4.51
N GLU A 167 17.62 51.05 -4.77
CA GLU A 167 17.77 51.90 -5.94
C GLU A 167 19.05 51.46 -6.66
N PHE A 168 18.91 50.97 -7.89
CA PHE A 168 20.04 50.49 -8.67
C PHE A 168 21.03 51.62 -8.94
N GLY A 169 22.31 51.35 -8.73
CA GLY A 169 23.36 52.37 -8.79
C GLY A 169 23.65 53.06 -7.46
N ASN A 170 22.75 52.95 -6.46
CA ASN A 170 22.90 53.54 -5.14
C ASN A 170 22.96 52.43 -4.05
N PRO A 171 24.12 51.81 -3.79
CA PRO A 171 24.22 50.67 -2.87
C PRO A 171 23.81 50.96 -1.42
N LYS A 172 23.79 52.24 -1.01
CA LYS A 172 23.38 52.66 0.35
C LYS A 172 21.86 52.69 0.53
N SER A 173 21.09 52.60 -0.55
CA SER A 173 19.62 52.60 -0.53
C SER A 173 19.02 51.28 -0.03
N VAL A 174 19.81 50.19 0.01
CA VAL A 174 19.29 48.87 0.37
C VAL A 174 18.72 48.86 1.78
N LYS A 175 17.50 48.35 1.91
CA LYS A 175 16.84 48.20 3.20
C LYS A 175 15.96 46.97 3.21
N GLY A 176 16.27 46.03 4.11
CA GLY A 176 15.43 44.87 4.36
C GLY A 176 14.36 45.17 5.42
N TYR A 177 13.23 44.48 5.31
CA TYR A 177 12.15 44.52 6.28
C TYR A 177 11.70 43.11 6.63
N VAL A 178 11.44 42.90 7.92
CA VAL A 178 10.75 41.71 8.45
C VAL A 178 9.64 42.23 9.36
N ASP A 179 8.41 41.79 9.12
CA ASP A 179 7.21 42.13 9.89
C ASP A 179 7.04 43.65 10.05
N GLY A 180 7.20 44.36 8.92
CA GLY A 180 7.11 45.82 8.84
C GLY A 180 8.25 46.59 9.51
N LYS A 181 9.19 45.90 10.18
CA LYS A 181 10.35 46.50 10.85
C LYS A 181 11.57 46.43 9.96
N SER A 182 12.33 47.52 9.91
CA SER A 182 13.61 47.54 9.18
C SER A 182 14.63 46.63 9.88
N VAL A 183 15.34 45.84 9.10
CA VAL A 183 16.44 44.98 9.56
C VAL A 183 17.76 45.43 8.95
N SER A 184 18.85 45.25 9.70
CA SER A 184 20.20 45.44 9.19
C SER A 184 20.67 44.19 8.43
N GLY A 185 21.71 44.34 7.61
CA GLY A 185 22.26 43.25 6.83
C GLY A 185 23.61 43.59 6.24
N LYS A 186 24.20 42.62 5.55
CA LYS A 186 25.55 42.71 4.99
C LYS A 186 25.55 42.35 3.52
N TRP A 187 26.39 43.05 2.76
CA TRP A 187 26.74 42.65 1.41
C TRP A 187 27.82 41.58 1.44
N ASP A 188 27.69 40.56 0.59
CA ASP A 188 28.74 39.58 0.30
C ASP A 188 28.91 39.40 -1.23
N MET A 189 29.76 38.45 -1.64
CA MET A 189 30.17 38.26 -3.04
C MET A 189 30.91 39.51 -3.56
N GLY A 190 30.47 40.12 -4.66
CA GLY A 190 31.00 41.38 -5.20
C GLY A 190 30.70 42.62 -4.36
N GLY A 191 29.99 42.46 -3.23
CA GLY A 191 29.75 43.52 -2.27
C GLY A 191 28.74 44.57 -2.74
N ALA A 192 28.70 45.70 -2.01
CA ALA A 192 27.92 46.88 -2.37
C ALA A 192 28.38 47.44 -3.72
N SER A 193 27.45 47.64 -4.66
CA SER A 193 27.79 48.03 -6.04
C SER A 193 26.89 49.15 -6.57
N GLY A 194 27.50 50.06 -7.33
CA GLY A 194 26.81 51.04 -8.17
C GLY A 194 26.80 50.66 -9.66
N ARG A 195 27.27 49.45 -9.99
CA ARG A 195 27.36 48.97 -11.38
C ARG A 195 25.97 48.56 -11.88
N ARG A 196 25.76 48.75 -13.19
CA ARG A 196 24.49 48.42 -13.84
C ARG A 196 24.15 46.94 -13.69
N PRO A 197 22.92 46.57 -13.32
CA PRO A 197 22.49 45.18 -13.30
C PRO A 197 22.34 44.63 -14.72
N VAL A 198 22.44 43.32 -14.91
CA VAL A 198 21.97 42.68 -16.15
C VAL A 198 20.47 42.91 -16.28
N VAL A 199 20.01 43.28 -17.47
CA VAL A 199 18.59 43.21 -17.84
C VAL A 199 18.49 42.59 -19.22
N ASP A 200 17.57 41.63 -19.34
CA ASP A 200 17.27 40.85 -20.53
C ASP A 200 15.82 40.35 -20.46
N ASP A 201 15.36 39.68 -21.52
CA ASP A 201 13.97 39.24 -21.66
C ASP A 201 13.71 37.85 -21.03
N ASP A 202 14.55 37.38 -20.09
CA ASP A 202 14.30 36.12 -19.36
C ASP A 202 13.10 36.27 -18.42
N GLU A 203 12.49 35.15 -18.06
CA GLU A 203 11.20 35.13 -17.37
C GLU A 203 11.28 35.63 -15.92
N LEU A 204 10.13 36.05 -15.39
CA LEU A 204 9.91 36.25 -13.97
C LEU A 204 9.34 34.97 -13.37
N TRP A 205 10.00 34.43 -12.35
CA TRP A 205 9.52 33.28 -11.60
C TRP A 205 9.16 33.67 -10.16
N ILE A 206 8.06 33.12 -9.65
CA ILE A 206 7.63 33.20 -8.25
C ILE A 206 7.79 31.81 -7.62
N GLY A 207 8.46 31.74 -6.48
CA GLY A 207 8.66 30.52 -5.70
C GLY A 207 9.80 29.61 -6.15
N SER A 208 10.57 29.94 -7.20
CA SER A 208 11.72 29.11 -7.64
C SER A 208 12.66 29.83 -8.61
N THR A 209 13.74 29.16 -9.04
CA THR A 209 14.68 29.56 -10.10
C THR A 209 15.49 28.33 -10.59
N LEU A 210 16.48 28.52 -11.47
CA LEU A 210 17.49 27.52 -11.84
C LEU A 210 16.92 26.15 -12.22
N GLY A 211 15.88 26.12 -13.07
CA GLY A 211 15.22 24.89 -13.49
C GLY A 211 14.46 24.13 -12.38
N GLY A 212 14.18 24.76 -11.24
CA GLY A 212 13.49 24.11 -10.11
C GLY A 212 14.43 23.47 -9.09
N SER A 213 15.66 23.98 -8.95
CA SER A 213 16.65 23.47 -7.99
C SER A 213 16.10 23.47 -6.55
N ARG A 214 16.20 22.33 -5.86
CA ARG A 214 15.60 22.11 -4.52
C ARG A 214 15.98 23.18 -3.50
N ASN A 215 17.26 23.54 -3.39
CA ASN A 215 17.75 24.51 -2.38
C ASN A 215 17.46 25.98 -2.79
N ASN A 216 16.74 26.18 -3.89
CA ASN A 216 16.35 27.48 -4.43
C ASN A 216 14.83 27.62 -4.62
N SER A 217 14.07 26.56 -4.39
CA SER A 217 12.61 26.54 -4.52
C SER A 217 11.94 26.70 -3.16
N TYR A 218 10.86 27.47 -3.14
CA TYR A 218 10.07 27.75 -1.96
C TYR A 218 9.12 26.60 -1.65
N ALA A 219 9.06 26.21 -0.38
CA ALA A 219 8.07 25.28 0.15
C ALA A 219 7.38 25.95 1.35
N GLY A 220 6.06 26.12 1.27
CA GLY A 220 5.26 26.83 2.27
C GLY A 220 4.22 27.76 1.65
N GLY A 221 3.56 28.53 2.51
CA GLY A 221 2.53 29.49 2.10
C GLY A 221 3.15 30.78 1.58
N LEU A 222 2.66 31.29 0.45
CA LEU A 222 3.06 32.57 -0.13
C LEU A 222 1.80 33.40 -0.44
N ASP A 223 1.81 34.66 -0.04
CA ASP A 223 0.70 35.58 -0.25
C ASP A 223 1.20 37.00 -0.54
N GLU A 224 0.33 37.86 -1.07
CA GLU A 224 0.57 39.31 -1.24
C GLU A 224 1.95 39.64 -1.85
N VAL A 225 2.29 38.95 -2.94
CA VAL A 225 3.57 39.12 -3.63
C VAL A 225 3.51 40.36 -4.51
N ALA A 226 4.39 41.32 -4.29
CA ALA A 226 4.39 42.56 -5.06
C ALA A 226 5.77 43.07 -5.48
N ILE A 227 5.80 43.71 -6.66
CA ILE A 227 6.95 44.43 -7.20
C ILE A 227 6.52 45.87 -7.48
N HIS A 228 7.29 46.83 -6.97
CA HIS A 228 7.05 48.26 -7.15
C HIS A 228 8.25 48.94 -7.81
N ARG A 229 8.02 49.98 -8.61
CA ARG A 229 9.09 50.84 -9.19
C ARG A 229 9.43 52.07 -8.34
N GLU A 230 9.25 51.96 -7.02
CA GLU A 230 9.56 53.03 -6.06
C GLU A 230 10.11 52.45 -4.75
N ILE A 231 10.82 53.28 -3.98
CA ILE A 231 11.22 52.94 -2.61
C ILE A 231 10.02 53.21 -1.70
N LEU A 232 9.36 52.15 -1.25
CA LEU A 232 8.28 52.28 -0.27
C LEU A 232 8.83 52.74 1.09
N SER A 233 8.17 53.73 1.69
CA SER A 233 8.65 54.32 2.94
C SER A 233 8.59 53.35 4.12
N PRO A 234 9.49 53.47 5.12
CA PRO A 234 9.41 52.67 6.35
C PRO A 234 8.06 52.79 7.08
N LYS A 235 7.40 53.95 6.98
CA LYS A 235 6.06 54.17 7.56
C LYS A 235 4.99 53.34 6.86
N LEU A 236 5.11 53.14 5.55
CA LEU A 236 4.20 52.27 4.81
C LEU A 236 4.49 50.80 5.15
N MET A 237 5.78 50.41 5.18
CA MET A 237 6.18 49.05 5.59
C MET A 237 5.67 48.67 6.98
N ALA A 238 5.78 49.58 7.96
CA ALA A 238 5.24 49.36 9.30
C ALA A 238 3.70 49.20 9.32
N LYS A 239 2.99 49.77 8.34
CA LYS A 239 1.54 49.57 8.18
C LYS A 239 1.18 48.29 7.44
N ARG A 240 2.10 47.72 6.65
CA ARG A 240 1.87 46.45 5.94
C ARG A 240 1.68 45.31 6.91
N TYR A 241 2.33 45.34 8.08
CA TYR A 241 2.25 44.29 9.06
C TYR A 241 1.54 44.74 10.33
N ARG A 242 0.36 44.16 10.57
CA ARG A 242 -0.34 44.26 11.85
C ARG A 242 -0.74 42.85 12.27
N ARG A 243 -0.02 42.32 13.26
CA ARG A 243 -0.35 41.06 13.93
C ARG A 243 -0.92 41.39 15.30
N VAL A 244 -2.15 40.97 15.55
CA VAL A 244 -2.71 40.92 16.90
C VAL A 244 -2.15 39.67 17.52
N GLU A 245 -1.28 39.84 18.52
CA GLU A 245 -0.73 38.73 19.29
C GLU A 245 -1.89 37.89 19.81
N GLN A 246 -1.98 36.66 19.31
CA GLN A 246 -2.90 35.69 19.85
C GLN A 246 -2.25 35.13 21.11
N PRO A 247 -2.99 34.95 22.22
CA PRO A 247 -2.47 34.18 23.32
C PRO A 247 -2.00 32.84 22.76
N LYS A 248 -0.75 32.43 23.08
CA LYS A 248 -0.25 31.11 22.68
C LYS A 248 -1.34 30.10 23.03
N PRO A 249 -1.87 29.34 22.04
CA PRO A 249 -2.99 28.46 22.29
C PRO A 249 -2.52 27.41 23.29
N ARG A 250 -2.93 27.60 24.56
CA ARG A 250 -2.73 26.60 25.59
C ARG A 250 -3.54 25.40 25.17
N TYR A 251 -2.94 24.22 25.21
CA TYR A 251 -3.74 23.02 25.01
C TYR A 251 -4.58 22.78 26.25
N VAL A 252 -5.77 23.36 26.24
CA VAL A 252 -6.72 23.25 27.36
C VAL A 252 -7.59 22.03 27.11
N ARG A 253 -7.35 21.00 27.91
CA ARG A 253 -8.24 19.85 28.05
C ARG A 253 -8.68 19.79 29.52
N PRO A 254 -9.98 19.94 29.82
CA PRO A 254 -10.46 19.90 31.20
C PRO A 254 -10.43 18.48 31.79
N ASP A 255 -10.49 17.45 30.95
CA ASP A 255 -10.60 16.04 31.28
C ASP A 255 -9.34 15.25 30.84
N TRP A 256 -8.20 15.53 31.47
CA TRP A 256 -6.98 14.76 31.19
C TRP A 256 -7.17 13.28 31.53
N PRO A 257 -6.80 12.36 30.62
CA PRO A 257 -7.13 10.95 30.77
C PRO A 257 -6.18 10.28 31.76
N ALA A 258 -6.71 9.96 32.95
CA ALA A 258 -5.94 9.43 34.09
C ALA A 258 -5.99 7.89 34.23
N GLU A 259 -6.83 7.21 33.45
CA GLU A 259 -6.95 5.73 33.49
C GLU A 259 -6.23 5.05 32.33
N LYS A 260 -6.29 5.66 31.15
CA LYS A 260 -5.69 5.17 29.91
C LYS A 260 -5.12 6.33 29.12
N VAL A 261 -4.21 6.04 28.21
CA VAL A 261 -3.72 7.00 27.22
C VAL A 261 -4.81 7.19 26.17
N LEU A 262 -5.29 8.42 25.99
CA LEU A 262 -6.12 8.78 24.84
C LEU A 262 -5.21 9.08 23.65
N VAL A 263 -5.43 8.40 22.54
CA VAL A 263 -4.73 8.63 21.28
C VAL A 263 -5.71 9.22 20.29
N GLU A 264 -5.32 10.34 19.68
CA GLU A 264 -6.08 11.11 18.71
C GLU A 264 -5.34 11.14 17.39
N VAL A 265 -6.05 10.86 16.30
CA VAL A 265 -5.54 10.97 14.94
C VAL A 265 -6.10 12.25 14.32
N VAL A 266 -5.23 13.13 13.83
CA VAL A 266 -5.59 14.40 13.22
C VAL A 266 -5.13 14.40 11.77
N GLU A 267 -6.05 14.72 10.87
CA GLU A 267 -5.83 14.85 9.42
C GLU A 267 -6.30 16.24 8.95
N GLY A 268 -6.02 16.63 7.71
CA GLY A 268 -6.52 17.88 7.13
C GLY A 268 -5.68 19.13 7.45
N PHE A 269 -4.38 18.95 7.66
CA PHE A 269 -3.40 20.04 7.79
C PHE A 269 -2.23 19.81 6.82
N SER A 270 -1.52 20.88 6.45
CA SER A 270 -0.30 20.79 5.64
C SER A 270 0.92 20.59 6.55
N PRO A 271 1.61 19.43 6.51
CA PRO A 271 2.87 19.21 7.23
C PRO A 271 4.03 20.04 6.64
N VAL A 272 3.86 20.65 5.45
CA VAL A 272 4.85 21.57 4.90
C VAL A 272 5.04 22.73 5.88
N ARG A 273 3.98 23.24 6.49
CA ARG A 273 3.95 24.35 7.46
C ARG A 273 4.42 23.96 8.88
N GLY A 274 4.99 22.77 9.04
CA GLY A 274 5.47 22.28 10.33
C GLY A 274 4.39 21.59 11.15
N TRP A 275 4.41 21.82 12.48
CA TRP A 275 3.51 21.16 13.42
C TRP A 275 2.08 21.73 13.32
N PRO A 276 1.03 20.88 13.36
CA PRO A 276 -0.35 21.37 13.36
C PRO A 276 -0.64 22.22 14.59
N GLN A 277 -1.67 23.08 14.47
CA GLN A 277 -2.21 23.79 15.62
C GLN A 277 -2.75 22.80 16.65
N SER A 278 -2.52 23.10 17.92
CA SER A 278 -2.89 22.24 19.05
C SER A 278 -4.41 22.03 19.20
N GLU A 279 -5.24 22.85 18.58
CA GLU A 279 -6.71 22.77 18.69
C GLU A 279 -7.40 22.02 17.54
N LEU A 280 -6.65 21.51 16.55
CA LEU A 280 -7.28 20.75 15.46
C LEU A 280 -8.05 19.53 16.01
N PRO A 281 -9.30 19.33 15.55
CA PRO A 281 -10.11 18.21 16.02
C PRO A 281 -9.60 16.89 15.44
N PRO A 282 -9.65 15.80 16.21
CA PRO A 282 -9.31 14.48 15.69
C PRO A 282 -10.37 13.97 14.72
N VAL A 283 -9.93 13.22 13.70
CA VAL A 283 -10.80 12.45 12.81
C VAL A 283 -11.08 11.04 13.34
N ASP A 284 -10.28 10.56 14.29
CA ASP A 284 -10.38 9.26 14.94
C ASP A 284 -9.71 9.32 16.31
N SER A 285 -10.17 8.51 17.27
CA SER A 285 -9.60 8.45 18.62
C SER A 285 -9.80 7.10 19.26
N TYR A 286 -8.89 6.69 20.15
CA TYR A 286 -8.97 5.43 20.89
C TYR A 286 -8.16 5.50 22.20
N HIS A 287 -8.39 4.55 23.11
CA HIS A 287 -7.67 4.48 24.39
C HIS A 287 -6.77 3.26 24.46
N GLN A 288 -5.54 3.42 24.93
CA GLN A 288 -4.57 2.33 25.15
C GLN A 288 -3.90 2.45 26.53
N ASP A 289 -3.14 1.42 26.95
CA ASP A 289 -2.68 1.35 28.34
C ASP A 289 -1.38 2.15 28.62
N VAL A 290 -0.52 2.33 27.62
CA VAL A 290 0.81 2.97 27.75
C VAL A 290 1.12 3.87 26.56
N LEU A 291 2.05 4.82 26.71
CA LEU A 291 2.59 5.71 25.68
C LEU A 291 3.64 4.97 24.82
N GLY A 292 3.25 3.82 24.28
CA GLY A 292 4.05 3.01 23.35
C GLY A 292 3.26 2.69 22.08
N PHE A 293 3.95 2.64 20.95
CA PHE A 293 3.34 2.46 19.64
C PHE A 293 4.20 1.56 18.75
N PHE A 294 3.55 0.65 18.04
CA PHE A 294 4.19 -0.23 17.05
C PHE A 294 3.46 -0.31 15.70
N ARG A 295 2.27 0.28 15.61
CA ARG A 295 1.48 0.42 14.38
C ARG A 295 0.47 1.55 14.51
N THR A 296 -0.02 2.06 13.38
CA THR A 296 -1.15 3.00 13.33
C THR A 296 -2.47 2.26 13.19
N THR A 297 -3.58 2.92 13.50
CA THR A 297 -4.92 2.40 13.20
C THR A 297 -5.26 2.54 11.72
N HIS A 298 -6.04 1.59 11.20
CA HIS A 298 -6.48 1.62 9.81
C HIS A 298 -7.67 2.57 9.60
N LYS A 299 -7.76 3.13 8.39
CA LYS A 299 -8.91 3.92 7.93
C LYS A 299 -9.75 3.06 7.00
N TYR A 300 -11.07 3.12 7.14
CA TYR A 300 -12.01 2.33 6.34
C TYR A 300 -12.99 3.26 5.61
N ALA A 301 -13.31 2.92 4.36
CA ALA A 301 -14.39 3.54 3.61
C ALA A 301 -15.51 2.52 3.37
N ASP A 302 -16.72 2.98 3.04
CA ASP A 302 -17.81 2.11 2.60
C ASP A 302 -17.36 1.25 1.40
N PRO A 303 -17.60 -0.07 1.38
CA PRO A 303 -18.42 -0.88 2.30
C PRO A 303 -17.62 -1.61 3.41
N GLY A 304 -16.63 -0.97 4.02
CA GLY A 304 -15.71 -1.59 5.00
C GLY A 304 -14.38 -2.01 4.41
N VAL A 305 -13.87 -1.29 3.40
CA VAL A 305 -12.57 -1.57 2.76
C VAL A 305 -11.52 -0.63 3.34
N ARG A 306 -10.31 -1.15 3.63
CA ARG A 306 -9.18 -0.32 4.06
C ARG A 306 -8.82 0.71 2.99
N VAL A 307 -8.66 1.96 3.39
CA VAL A 307 -8.20 3.06 2.53
C VAL A 307 -6.99 3.74 3.15
N ASP A 308 -6.17 4.35 2.30
CA ASP A 308 -4.98 5.06 2.77
C ASP A 308 -5.36 6.31 3.58
N ARG A 309 -4.52 6.59 4.59
CA ARG A 309 -4.47 7.91 5.22
C ARG A 309 -3.71 8.88 4.29
N PRO A 310 -3.85 10.20 4.49
CA PRO A 310 -3.03 11.18 3.77
C PRO A 310 -1.53 10.88 3.92
N LYS A 311 -0.70 11.38 2.98
CA LYS A 311 0.76 11.11 2.95
C LYS A 311 1.45 11.42 4.27
N ALA A 312 0.99 12.44 4.98
CA ALA A 312 1.29 12.67 6.38
C ALA A 312 0.02 12.94 7.18
N PHE A 313 0.05 12.55 8.45
CA PHE A 313 -0.98 12.89 9.44
C PHE A 313 -0.34 12.97 10.83
N PHE A 314 -1.11 13.40 11.81
CA PHE A 314 -0.61 13.67 13.14
C PHE A 314 -1.26 12.76 14.18
N LEU A 315 -0.45 12.25 15.10
CA LEU A 315 -0.93 11.56 16.29
C LEU A 315 -0.69 12.44 17.53
N ARG A 316 -1.71 12.56 18.36
CA ARG A 316 -1.65 13.20 19.68
C ARG A 316 -2.05 12.20 20.74
N ALA A 317 -1.12 11.82 21.59
CA ALA A 317 -1.35 10.94 22.73
C ALA A 317 -1.34 11.74 24.02
N LEU A 318 -2.37 11.55 24.84
CA LEU A 318 -2.67 12.32 26.03
C LEU A 318 -2.77 11.39 27.23
N ALA A 319 -2.17 11.75 28.35
CA ALA A 319 -2.21 10.97 29.58
C ALA A 319 -2.01 11.89 30.80
N SER A 320 -2.63 11.56 31.93
CA SER A 320 -2.24 12.08 33.24
C SER A 320 -1.49 10.97 33.98
N VAL A 321 -0.26 11.24 34.41
CA VAL A 321 0.61 10.25 35.05
C VAL A 321 1.24 10.81 36.32
N THR A 322 1.37 9.99 37.36
CA THR A 322 2.02 10.39 38.61
C THR A 322 3.29 9.59 38.81
N LEU A 323 4.41 10.31 38.95
CA LEU A 323 5.71 9.72 39.31
C LEU A 323 6.07 10.12 40.74
N PRO A 324 6.81 9.29 41.50
CA PRO A 324 7.25 9.69 42.84
C PRO A 324 8.06 10.99 42.80
N PRO A 325 8.11 11.77 43.90
CA PRO A 325 8.95 12.96 43.96
C PRO A 325 10.41 12.61 43.70
N GLY A 326 11.09 13.40 42.88
CA GLY A 326 12.50 13.17 42.52
C GLY A 326 12.82 13.56 41.09
N GLU A 327 14.09 13.52 40.75
CA GLU A 327 14.57 13.67 39.37
C GLU A 327 14.64 12.30 38.71
N HIS A 328 13.96 12.14 37.58
CA HIS A 328 13.84 10.86 36.87
C HIS A 328 14.44 11.00 35.47
N GLU A 329 15.02 9.92 34.96
CA GLU A 329 15.51 9.87 33.59
C GLU A 329 14.38 9.47 32.66
N TRP A 330 14.13 10.28 31.63
CA TRP A 330 13.11 10.07 30.62
C TRP A 330 13.75 9.77 29.29
N MET A 331 13.04 8.98 28.49
CA MET A 331 13.43 8.61 27.14
C MET A 331 12.25 8.78 26.20
N VAL A 332 12.45 9.55 25.13
CA VAL A 332 11.53 9.61 23.99
C VAL A 332 12.20 8.97 22.80
N ARG A 333 11.59 7.89 22.30
CA ARG A 333 11.98 7.21 21.07
C ARG A 333 10.89 7.43 20.03
N SER A 334 11.27 7.72 18.79
CA SER A 334 10.30 7.91 17.71
C SER A 334 10.90 7.65 16.33
N ARG A 335 10.12 7.01 15.47
CA ARG A 335 10.43 6.86 14.03
C ARG A 335 10.28 8.16 13.25
N TRP A 336 9.34 8.98 13.69
CA TRP A 336 8.98 10.23 13.04
C TRP A 336 9.37 11.41 13.90
N ALA A 337 9.29 12.63 13.34
CA ALA A 337 9.41 13.81 14.18
C ALA A 337 8.38 13.74 15.31
N SER A 338 8.80 14.00 16.55
CA SER A 338 7.94 13.93 17.73
C SER A 338 8.23 15.04 18.74
N ARG A 339 7.24 15.44 19.54
CA ARG A 339 7.37 16.39 20.66
C ARG A 339 6.69 15.85 21.90
N LEU A 340 7.33 16.04 23.05
CA LEU A 340 6.75 15.77 24.35
C LEU A 340 6.53 17.09 25.09
N TRP A 341 5.28 17.30 25.49
CA TRP A 341 4.85 18.37 26.36
C TRP A 341 4.44 17.81 27.71
N VAL A 342 4.84 18.47 28.79
CA VAL A 342 4.44 18.17 30.16
C VAL A 342 3.85 19.43 30.76
N ASP A 343 2.61 19.37 31.22
CA ASP A 343 1.86 20.51 31.77
C ASP A 343 1.88 21.76 30.86
N ASP A 344 1.71 21.50 29.55
CA ASP A 344 1.73 22.49 28.45
C ASP A 344 3.10 23.16 28.20
N GLU A 345 4.18 22.65 28.80
CA GLU A 345 5.55 23.05 28.50
C GLU A 345 6.26 22.03 27.59
N LEU A 346 6.92 22.51 26.53
CA LEU A 346 7.68 21.64 25.63
C LEU A 346 8.96 21.18 26.32
N VAL A 347 9.06 19.89 26.63
CA VAL A 347 10.21 19.32 27.34
C VAL A 347 11.26 18.77 26.38
N VAL A 348 10.83 18.09 25.31
CA VAL A 348 11.75 17.55 24.31
C VAL A 348 11.12 17.49 22.91
N SER A 349 11.96 17.71 21.89
CA SER A 349 11.63 17.42 20.50
C SER A 349 12.66 16.44 19.91
N VAL A 350 12.17 15.38 19.27
CA VAL A 350 12.97 14.40 18.53
C VAL A 350 12.78 14.67 17.04
N ALA A 351 13.88 14.95 16.34
CA ALA A 351 13.84 15.19 14.90
C ALA A 351 13.63 13.87 14.14
N GLN A 352 13.02 13.96 12.96
CA GLN A 352 12.93 12.82 12.06
C GLN A 352 14.34 12.36 11.64
N PRO A 353 14.66 11.06 11.74
CA PRO A 353 15.95 10.53 11.30
C PRO A 353 16.23 10.78 9.81
N SER A 354 17.50 10.97 9.46
CA SER A 354 17.92 11.09 8.06
C SER A 354 17.62 9.80 7.28
N LYS A 355 16.94 9.94 6.14
CA LYS A 355 16.44 8.83 5.32
C LYS A 355 17.43 8.35 4.26
N GLY A 356 18.73 8.32 4.60
CA GLY A 356 19.80 7.95 3.65
C GLY A 356 19.56 6.56 3.03
N GLY A 357 19.46 6.52 1.70
CA GLY A 357 19.02 5.35 0.92
C GLY A 357 20.15 4.43 0.41
N GLY A 358 21.33 4.45 1.01
CA GLY A 358 22.45 3.58 0.63
C GLY A 358 22.69 2.46 1.64
N ALA A 359 22.88 1.23 1.18
CA ALA A 359 23.37 0.12 2.02
C ALA A 359 24.84 0.30 2.49
N HIS A 360 25.45 1.44 2.18
CA HIS A 360 26.83 1.81 2.51
C HIS A 360 26.93 2.83 3.66
N HIS A 361 25.83 3.16 4.31
CA HIS A 361 25.88 4.04 5.48
C HIS A 361 26.45 3.29 6.69
N ASN A 362 27.23 3.99 7.50
CA ASN A 362 27.75 3.43 8.74
C ASN A 362 26.58 3.05 9.66
N VAL A 363 26.61 1.81 10.17
CA VAL A 363 25.70 1.41 11.25
C VAL A 363 26.00 2.31 12.46
N PRO A 364 24.99 2.99 13.05
CA PRO A 364 25.20 3.77 14.25
C PRO A 364 25.87 2.91 15.32
N LYS A 365 26.99 3.39 15.87
CA LYS A 365 27.66 2.69 16.96
C LYS A 365 26.80 2.82 18.22
N ILE A 366 26.45 1.69 18.80
CA ILE A 366 25.80 1.65 20.10
C ILE A 366 26.83 2.16 21.13
N PRO A 367 26.46 3.13 21.99
CA PRO A 367 27.33 3.58 23.07
C PRO A 367 27.84 2.40 23.91
N GLU A 368 29.11 2.41 24.32
CA GLU A 368 29.69 1.31 25.11
C GLU A 368 29.02 1.15 26.47
N ASP A 369 28.41 2.22 26.99
CA ASP A 369 27.65 2.29 28.23
C ASP A 369 26.16 1.95 28.07
N TRP A 370 25.74 1.40 26.92
CA TRP A 370 24.35 1.03 26.70
C TRP A 370 23.90 -0.06 27.68
N PRO A 371 22.82 0.15 28.46
CA PRO A 371 22.41 -0.85 29.45
C PRO A 371 21.99 -2.16 28.79
N ALA A 372 22.54 -3.29 29.27
CA ALA A 372 22.29 -4.61 28.68
C ALA A 372 20.80 -5.05 28.69
N TYR A 373 20.00 -4.51 29.62
CA TYR A 373 18.56 -4.77 29.67
C TYR A 373 17.77 -3.95 28.64
N LEU A 374 18.30 -2.79 28.23
CA LEU A 374 17.57 -1.78 27.48
C LEU A 374 17.56 -2.16 26.00
N ARG A 375 16.36 -2.34 25.45
CA ARG A 375 16.17 -2.62 24.03
C ARG A 375 16.82 -1.54 23.16
N LEU A 376 17.59 -1.95 22.16
CA LEU A 376 18.20 -1.04 21.18
C LEU A 376 17.13 -0.31 20.35
N PRO A 377 17.38 0.94 19.91
CA PRO A 377 16.49 1.62 18.97
C PRO A 377 16.29 0.79 17.70
N GLY A 378 15.05 0.70 17.24
CA GLY A 378 14.71 0.05 15.99
C GLY A 378 15.36 0.78 14.79
N PRO A 379 15.61 0.09 13.68
CA PRO A 379 16.08 0.74 12.46
C PRO A 379 15.15 1.89 12.05
N GLY A 380 15.72 3.08 11.87
CA GLY A 380 14.96 4.28 11.51
C GLY A 380 14.26 4.98 12.67
N ASP A 381 14.57 4.64 13.92
CA ASP A 381 14.09 5.34 15.11
C ASP A 381 15.18 6.27 15.68
N ALA A 382 14.82 7.47 16.10
CA ALA A 382 15.66 8.37 16.88
C ALA A 382 15.25 8.34 18.35
N GLU A 383 16.20 8.67 19.22
CA GLU A 383 16.01 8.68 20.66
C GLU A 383 16.64 9.92 21.30
N LYS A 384 15.97 10.47 22.32
CA LYS A 384 16.55 11.44 23.25
C LYS A 384 16.27 11.04 24.68
N ARG A 385 17.30 11.13 25.52
CA ARG A 385 17.22 10.96 26.98
C ARG A 385 17.48 12.30 27.69
N PHE A 386 16.77 12.55 28.78
CA PHE A 386 16.87 13.79 29.56
C PHE A 386 16.37 13.57 30.99
N LEU A 387 16.71 14.48 31.90
CA LEU A 387 16.22 14.46 33.28
C LEU A 387 15.01 15.39 33.43
N LEU A 388 14.00 14.93 34.16
CA LEU A 388 12.83 15.75 34.51
C LEU A 388 12.45 15.51 35.97
N LYS A 389 12.23 16.60 36.69
CA LYS A 389 11.83 16.57 38.09
C LYS A 389 10.32 16.38 38.23
N SER A 390 9.91 15.41 39.04
CA SER A 390 8.53 15.23 39.50
C SER A 390 8.37 15.73 40.93
N GLU A 391 7.24 16.37 41.23
CA GLU A 391 6.84 16.76 42.58
C GLU A 391 5.97 15.71 43.29
N GLY A 392 5.72 14.55 42.67
CA GLY A 392 4.74 13.58 43.20
C GLY A 392 3.28 13.90 42.86
N LYS A 393 3.03 14.94 42.05
CA LYS A 393 1.70 15.33 41.58
C LYS A 393 1.43 14.74 40.18
N PRO A 394 0.16 14.61 39.76
CA PRO A 394 -0.16 14.24 38.39
C PRO A 394 0.45 15.24 37.40
N LEU A 395 1.10 14.70 36.37
CA LEU A 395 1.68 15.41 35.24
C LEU A 395 0.83 15.16 34.00
N ASN A 396 0.46 16.22 33.28
CA ASN A 396 -0.30 16.11 32.04
C ASN A 396 0.64 15.97 30.85
N ILE A 397 0.64 14.78 30.25
CA ILE A 397 1.52 14.37 29.17
C ILE A 397 0.81 14.50 27.83
N ARG A 398 1.33 15.36 26.96
CA ARG A 398 0.93 15.43 25.54
C ARG A 398 2.11 15.05 24.66
N PHE A 399 1.99 13.90 24.01
CA PHE A 399 2.97 13.38 23.08
C PHE A 399 2.45 13.48 21.64
N GLU A 400 3.20 14.16 20.80
CA GLU A 400 2.81 14.56 19.46
C GLU A 400 3.76 13.95 18.44
N ILE A 401 3.23 13.31 17.38
CA ILE A 401 4.02 12.61 16.38
C ILE A 401 3.52 13.00 14.98
N LEU A 402 4.42 13.43 14.10
CA LEU A 402 4.11 13.74 12.71
C LEU A 402 4.40 12.53 11.81
N VAL A 403 3.40 11.68 11.60
CA VAL A 403 3.54 10.39 10.89
C VAL A 403 3.51 10.62 9.38
N GLY A 404 4.49 10.09 8.66
CA GLY A 404 4.59 10.24 7.20
C GLY A 404 5.42 11.46 6.77
N ASP A 405 5.43 11.72 5.46
CA ASP A 405 6.22 12.81 4.85
C ASP A 405 5.62 13.20 3.50
N GLU A 406 5.51 14.51 3.25
CA GLU A 406 5.06 15.08 1.97
C GLU A 406 6.21 15.49 1.04
N LYS A 407 7.43 15.67 1.57
CA LYS A 407 8.57 16.25 0.84
C LYS A 407 9.34 15.24 -0.01
N GLY A 408 8.95 13.96 -0.01
CA GLY A 408 9.64 12.88 -0.72
C GLY A 408 8.89 12.37 -1.95
N LYS A 409 9.62 11.94 -2.99
CA LYS A 409 9.07 11.12 -4.09
C LYS A 409 8.68 9.69 -3.63
N GLY A 410 9.07 9.29 -2.42
CA GLY A 410 8.82 7.96 -1.88
C GLY A 410 7.50 7.88 -1.13
N ASN A 411 6.69 6.86 -1.41
CA ASN A 411 5.56 6.48 -0.58
C ASN A 411 6.09 5.79 0.68
N TYR A 412 6.28 6.54 1.77
CA TYR A 412 6.68 5.95 3.04
C TYR A 412 5.52 5.21 3.68
N ARG A 413 5.81 4.06 4.30
CA ARG A 413 4.83 3.38 5.15
C ARG A 413 4.59 4.21 6.39
N HIS A 414 3.33 4.35 6.81
CA HIS A 414 2.94 5.03 8.05
C HIS A 414 3.26 4.22 9.32
N ASP A 415 4.36 3.48 9.32
CA ASP A 415 4.77 2.64 10.45
C ASP A 415 5.34 3.49 11.58
N LEU A 416 5.03 3.16 12.84
CA LEU A 416 5.50 3.92 14.00
C LEU A 416 6.82 3.40 14.57
N GLY A 417 7.38 2.32 14.03
CA GLY A 417 8.58 1.71 14.61
C GLY A 417 8.38 1.35 16.08
N GLU A 418 9.35 1.69 16.91
CA GLU A 418 9.27 1.52 18.36
C GLU A 418 9.07 2.87 19.06
N THR A 419 8.11 3.65 18.58
CA THR A 419 7.83 4.98 19.13
C THR A 419 7.27 4.86 20.54
N CYS A 420 7.90 5.49 21.53
CA CYS A 420 7.47 5.41 22.91
C CYS A 420 8.00 6.53 23.82
N ILE A 421 7.35 6.67 24.97
CA ILE A 421 7.87 7.37 26.15
C ILE A 421 8.18 6.35 27.24
N ALA A 422 9.41 6.36 27.74
CA ALA A 422 9.83 5.52 28.86
C ALA A 422 10.49 6.34 29.96
N VAL A 423 10.39 5.85 31.20
CA VAL A 423 10.96 6.52 32.39
C VAL A 423 11.74 5.50 33.22
N SER A 424 12.90 5.92 33.72
CA SER A 424 13.70 5.26 34.75
C SER A 424 13.55 6.05 36.05
N VAL A 425 12.92 5.43 37.03
CA VAL A 425 12.65 6.02 38.34
C VAL A 425 13.68 5.52 39.34
N ASN A 426 14.40 6.42 40.00
CA ASN A 426 15.44 6.10 40.99
C ASN A 426 16.54 5.15 40.44
N GLY A 427 16.87 5.25 39.15
CA GLY A 427 17.88 4.40 38.50
C GLY A 427 17.43 2.97 38.18
N ASN A 428 16.14 2.65 38.36
CA ASN A 428 15.58 1.36 37.94
C ASN A 428 15.54 1.23 36.40
N PRO A 429 15.44 0.00 35.86
CA PRO A 429 15.27 -0.20 34.42
C PRO A 429 14.12 0.62 33.83
N PHE A 430 14.34 1.18 32.64
CA PHE A 430 13.31 1.91 31.90
C PHE A 430 12.04 1.09 31.71
N VAL A 431 10.90 1.73 31.94
CA VAL A 431 9.57 1.20 31.65
C VAL A 431 8.79 2.15 30.75
N LEU A 432 7.99 1.62 29.83
CA LEU A 432 7.01 2.39 29.08
C LEU A 432 6.05 3.07 30.05
N LEU A 433 5.83 4.37 29.82
CA LEU A 433 5.00 5.20 30.68
C LEU A 433 3.52 5.01 30.35
N GLY A 434 2.68 4.80 31.35
CA GLY A 434 1.22 4.77 31.21
C GLY A 434 0.54 5.17 32.53
N PRO A 435 -0.75 5.58 32.52
CA PRO A 435 -1.42 6.03 33.73
C PRO A 435 -1.54 4.94 34.82
N ARG A 436 -1.79 3.68 34.39
CA ARG A 436 -2.02 2.54 35.28
C ARG A 436 -1.08 1.36 35.05
N ARG A 437 -0.42 1.32 33.89
CA ARG A 437 0.40 0.19 33.45
C ARG A 437 1.83 0.65 33.15
N GLN A 438 2.79 -0.19 33.51
CA GLN A 438 4.20 -0.04 33.15
C GLN A 438 4.66 -1.32 32.47
N VAL A 439 5.48 -1.17 31.43
CA VAL A 439 6.03 -2.29 30.66
C VAL A 439 7.54 -2.14 30.60
N PRO A 440 8.35 -3.11 31.09
CA PRO A 440 9.80 -3.03 30.97
C PRO A 440 10.24 -2.84 29.53
N LEU A 441 11.11 -1.86 29.28
CA LEU A 441 11.68 -1.61 27.95
C LEU A 441 12.86 -2.55 27.67
N THR A 442 12.58 -3.83 27.76
CA THR A 442 13.46 -4.93 27.38
C THR A 442 12.91 -5.61 26.13
N ASP A 443 13.72 -6.44 25.46
CA ASP A 443 13.24 -7.21 24.31
C ASP A 443 12.04 -8.09 24.68
N ALA A 444 12.11 -8.80 25.80
CA ALA A 444 11.02 -9.64 26.28
C ALA A 444 9.77 -8.83 26.67
N GLY A 445 9.96 -7.69 27.33
CA GLY A 445 8.86 -6.82 27.76
C GLY A 445 8.11 -6.21 26.57
N TRP A 446 8.83 -5.65 25.60
CA TRP A 446 8.25 -5.10 24.38
C TRP A 446 7.48 -6.14 23.57
N GLN A 447 8.08 -7.32 23.33
CA GLN A 447 7.43 -8.38 22.55
C GLN A 447 6.19 -8.95 23.25
N THR A 448 6.23 -9.07 24.58
CA THR A 448 5.07 -9.53 25.35
C THR A 448 3.93 -8.53 25.29
N TRP A 449 4.21 -7.25 25.56
CA TRP A 449 3.22 -6.18 25.47
C TRP A 449 2.64 -6.04 24.05
N ARG A 450 3.46 -6.13 23.01
CA ARG A 450 2.99 -6.09 21.62
C ARG A 450 2.00 -7.22 21.33
N ARG A 451 2.33 -8.47 21.70
CA ARG A 451 1.42 -9.62 21.51
C ARG A 451 0.11 -9.46 22.25
N GLU A 452 0.15 -8.93 23.48
CA GLU A 452 -1.06 -8.67 24.28
C GLU A 452 -1.90 -7.50 23.74
N SER A 453 -1.26 -6.54 23.05
CA SER A 453 -1.93 -5.37 22.48
C SER A 453 -2.53 -5.62 21.09
N GLU A 454 -2.03 -6.62 20.36
CA GLU A 454 -2.51 -6.92 18.99
C GLU A 454 -4.02 -7.23 18.93
N PRO A 455 -4.60 -8.05 19.85
CA PRO A 455 -6.05 -8.27 19.88
C PRO A 455 -6.84 -6.98 20.05
N PHE A 456 -6.39 -6.06 20.91
CA PHE A 456 -7.03 -4.75 21.09
C PHE A 456 -7.09 -3.97 19.78
N TYR A 457 -5.98 -3.88 19.04
CA TYR A 457 -5.94 -3.18 17.75
C TYR A 457 -6.83 -3.85 16.69
N ARG A 458 -6.81 -5.18 16.62
CA ARG A 458 -7.67 -5.96 15.72
C ARG A 458 -9.16 -5.70 16.02
N ASP A 459 -9.56 -5.76 17.28
CA ASP A 459 -10.96 -5.59 17.68
C ASP A 459 -11.42 -4.14 17.41
N LEU A 460 -10.55 -3.16 17.70
CA LEU A 460 -10.79 -1.76 17.38
C LEU A 460 -10.97 -1.54 15.87
N ASP A 461 -10.13 -2.14 15.05
CA ASP A 461 -10.23 -2.04 13.60
C ASP A 461 -11.47 -2.77 13.05
N THR A 462 -11.86 -3.92 13.64
CA THR A 462 -13.14 -4.58 13.34
C THR A 462 -14.33 -3.67 13.61
N VAL A 463 -14.36 -2.97 14.76
CA VAL A 463 -15.44 -2.02 15.07
C VAL A 463 -15.51 -0.90 14.03
N ARG A 464 -14.38 -0.30 13.66
CA ARG A 464 -14.32 0.78 12.65
C ARG A 464 -14.78 0.28 11.28
N ARG A 465 -14.32 -0.89 10.87
CA ARG A 465 -14.69 -1.51 9.61
C ARG A 465 -16.17 -1.82 9.54
N ARG A 466 -16.74 -2.44 10.57
CA ARG A 466 -18.19 -2.72 10.66
C ARG A 466 -19.01 -1.43 10.65
N ALA A 467 -18.53 -0.38 11.31
CA ALA A 467 -19.17 0.94 11.24
C ALA A 467 -19.15 1.53 9.81
N ALA A 468 -18.05 1.36 9.07
CA ALA A 468 -17.95 1.77 7.67
C ALA A 468 -18.80 0.90 6.73
N ALA A 469 -19.01 -0.38 7.06
CA ALA A 469 -19.79 -1.34 6.27
C ALA A 469 -21.31 -1.28 6.51
N ARG A 470 -21.81 -0.44 7.43
CA ARG A 470 -23.22 -0.44 7.89
C ARG A 470 -24.25 -0.36 6.77
N THR A 471 -23.93 0.30 5.66
CA THR A 471 -24.86 0.43 4.53
C THR A 471 -25.07 -0.89 3.77
N ALA A 472 -24.09 -1.80 3.81
CA ALA A 472 -24.10 -3.07 3.11
C ALA A 472 -24.80 -4.20 3.90
N ASP A 473 -24.92 -4.07 5.22
CA ASP A 473 -25.44 -5.13 6.11
C ASP A 473 -26.84 -5.61 5.71
N ALA A 474 -27.75 -4.70 5.35
CA ALA A 474 -29.12 -5.05 4.99
C ALA A 474 -29.18 -5.92 3.72
N ASN A 475 -28.34 -5.60 2.73
CA ASN A 475 -28.23 -6.37 1.50
C ASN A 475 -27.69 -7.79 1.80
N TRP A 476 -26.58 -7.88 2.53
CA TRP A 476 -26.00 -9.17 2.89
C TRP A 476 -26.91 -10.04 3.75
N LYS A 477 -27.62 -9.45 4.73
CA LYS A 477 -28.63 -10.17 5.52
C LYS A 477 -29.73 -10.77 4.65
N THR A 478 -30.21 -10.02 3.67
CA THR A 478 -31.22 -10.50 2.71
C THR A 478 -30.70 -11.67 1.88
N ARG A 479 -29.47 -11.57 1.35
CA ARG A 479 -28.84 -12.65 0.58
C ARG A 479 -28.61 -13.90 1.42
N HIS A 480 -28.11 -13.75 2.65
CA HIS A 480 -27.90 -14.86 3.58
C HIS A 480 -29.21 -15.54 3.97
N ALA A 481 -30.29 -14.77 4.19
CA ALA A 481 -31.61 -15.33 4.44
C ALA A 481 -32.10 -16.18 3.27
N LYS A 482 -31.97 -15.67 2.03
CA LYS A 482 -32.34 -16.40 0.82
C LYS A 482 -31.48 -17.65 0.60
N SER A 483 -30.17 -17.58 0.85
CA SER A 483 -29.29 -18.75 0.79
C SER A 483 -29.71 -19.82 1.78
N ARG A 484 -30.04 -19.43 3.03
CA ARG A 484 -30.55 -20.38 4.05
C ARG A 484 -31.88 -21.01 3.65
N GLU A 485 -32.79 -20.25 3.06
CA GLU A 485 -34.05 -20.77 2.51
C GLU A 485 -33.81 -21.80 1.41
N ILE A 486 -32.90 -21.52 0.46
CA ILE A 486 -32.53 -22.46 -0.60
C ILE A 486 -31.91 -23.73 -0.01
N MET A 487 -31.05 -23.60 1.02
CA MET A 487 -30.43 -24.75 1.69
C MET A 487 -31.40 -25.58 2.51
N ALA A 488 -32.38 -24.96 3.19
CA ALA A 488 -33.40 -25.68 3.93
C ALA A 488 -34.26 -26.59 3.02
N ASN A 489 -34.42 -26.20 1.75
CA ASN A 489 -35.16 -26.96 0.75
C ASN A 489 -34.31 -27.98 -0.02
N ARG A 490 -33.00 -28.09 0.25
CA ARG A 490 -32.16 -29.14 -0.33
C ARG A 490 -32.28 -30.44 0.45
N ILE A 491 -32.43 -31.54 -0.27
CA ILE A 491 -32.40 -32.89 0.29
C ILE A 491 -30.98 -33.14 0.83
N VAL A 492 -30.84 -33.24 2.14
CA VAL A 492 -29.61 -33.74 2.78
C VAL A 492 -29.49 -35.23 2.42
N ALA A 493 -28.39 -35.61 1.77
CA ALA A 493 -28.13 -36.99 1.44
C ALA A 493 -28.07 -37.81 2.75
N LYS A 494 -28.90 -38.86 2.85
CA LYS A 494 -28.82 -39.78 3.98
C LYS A 494 -27.51 -40.55 3.88
N PRO A 495 -26.73 -40.70 4.98
CA PRO A 495 -25.52 -41.50 4.96
C PRO A 495 -25.82 -42.91 4.42
N PRO A 496 -25.06 -43.38 3.41
CA PRO A 496 -25.30 -44.69 2.83
C PRO A 496 -24.98 -45.82 3.82
N GLY A 497 -25.49 -47.02 3.54
CA GLY A 497 -25.03 -48.22 4.24
C GLY A 497 -23.61 -48.57 3.82
N THR A 498 -22.81 -49.09 4.74
CA THR A 498 -21.41 -49.45 4.48
C THR A 498 -21.17 -50.90 4.90
N PRO A 499 -20.43 -51.71 4.12
CA PRO A 499 -20.09 -53.07 4.52
C PRO A 499 -19.40 -53.12 5.89
N SER A 500 -19.72 -54.14 6.70
CA SER A 500 -19.24 -54.25 8.09
C SER A 500 -17.73 -54.38 8.25
N PHE A 501 -17.01 -54.73 7.18
CA PHE A 501 -15.55 -54.82 7.19
C PHE A 501 -14.86 -53.47 6.97
N LEU A 502 -15.60 -52.41 6.62
CA LEU A 502 -15.06 -51.05 6.56
C LEU A 502 -15.23 -50.36 7.91
N PRO A 503 -14.19 -49.69 8.43
CA PRO A 503 -14.32 -48.92 9.66
C PRO A 503 -15.25 -47.72 9.44
N VAL A 504 -16.14 -47.49 10.40
CA VAL A 504 -17.04 -46.32 10.43
C VAL A 504 -16.90 -45.65 11.78
N LEU A 505 -16.21 -44.51 11.81
CA LEU A 505 -15.99 -43.69 13.00
C LEU A 505 -16.94 -42.48 13.02
N ASN A 506 -17.33 -41.99 11.84
CA ASN A 506 -18.30 -40.92 11.66
C ASN A 506 -19.14 -41.13 10.37
N ASP A 507 -20.12 -40.25 10.12
CA ASP A 507 -20.99 -40.37 8.94
C ASP A 507 -20.28 -40.12 7.61
N ILE A 508 -19.16 -39.38 7.57
CA ILE A 508 -18.35 -39.15 6.36
C ILE A 508 -17.70 -40.46 5.91
N ASP A 509 -17.25 -41.30 6.86
CA ASP A 509 -16.66 -42.61 6.54
C ASP A 509 -17.64 -43.50 5.77
N ARG A 510 -18.95 -43.32 5.99
CA ARG A 510 -19.98 -44.05 5.25
C ARG A 510 -20.02 -43.66 3.78
N PHE A 511 -19.91 -42.37 3.49
CA PHE A 511 -19.84 -41.87 2.11
C PHE A 511 -18.54 -42.28 1.42
N ILE A 512 -17.40 -42.21 2.12
CA ILE A 512 -16.10 -42.67 1.59
C ILE A 512 -16.17 -44.19 1.32
N GLY A 513 -16.72 -44.96 2.26
CA GLY A 513 -16.91 -46.39 2.15
C GLY A 513 -17.81 -46.77 0.98
N ASP A 514 -18.94 -46.08 0.80
CA ASP A 514 -19.79 -46.24 -0.39
C ASP A 514 -19.00 -45.90 -1.66
N GLY A 515 -18.20 -44.82 -1.67
CA GLY A 515 -17.29 -44.50 -2.77
C GLY A 515 -16.38 -45.67 -3.18
N PHE A 516 -15.76 -46.35 -2.20
CA PHE A 516 -14.96 -47.55 -2.44
C PHE A 516 -15.79 -48.73 -2.96
N VAL A 517 -17.01 -48.92 -2.43
CA VAL A 517 -17.96 -49.94 -2.92
C VAL A 517 -18.31 -49.68 -4.38
N GLN A 518 -18.71 -48.45 -4.74
CA GLN A 518 -19.05 -48.07 -6.10
C GLN A 518 -17.86 -48.21 -7.05
N ALA A 519 -16.65 -47.82 -6.62
CA ALA A 519 -15.43 -48.01 -7.40
C ALA A 519 -15.13 -49.50 -7.63
N THR A 520 -15.28 -50.34 -6.61
CA THR A 520 -15.09 -51.80 -6.73
C THR A 520 -16.12 -52.42 -7.67
N LYS A 521 -17.39 -52.01 -7.60
CA LYS A 521 -18.46 -52.44 -8.53
C LYS A 521 -18.19 -52.04 -9.98
N ARG A 522 -17.61 -50.87 -10.22
CA ARG A 522 -17.18 -50.48 -11.57
C ARG A 522 -16.09 -51.40 -12.10
N LEU A 523 -15.13 -51.77 -11.24
CA LEU A 523 -14.05 -52.70 -11.57
C LEU A 523 -14.51 -54.17 -11.70
N ARG A 524 -15.69 -54.52 -11.17
CA ARG A 524 -16.29 -55.85 -11.38
C ARG A 524 -16.67 -56.13 -12.82
N ARG A 525 -16.85 -55.13 -13.70
CA ARG A 525 -17.31 -55.32 -15.08
C ARG A 525 -16.20 -55.89 -15.97
N PRO A 526 -16.22 -57.17 -16.37
CA PRO A 526 -15.18 -57.74 -17.22
C PRO A 526 -15.76 -58.11 -18.59
N GLN A 527 -14.94 -57.96 -19.64
CA GLN A 527 -15.03 -58.63 -20.96
C GLN A 527 -15.59 -57.84 -22.17
N GLU A 528 -16.58 -56.95 -22.06
CA GLU A 528 -17.01 -56.13 -23.23
C GLU A 528 -15.99 -55.04 -23.61
N ASP A 529 -15.40 -54.34 -22.64
CA ASP A 529 -14.47 -53.21 -22.91
C ASP A 529 -13.10 -53.65 -23.44
N ALA A 530 -12.58 -54.80 -23.00
CA ALA A 530 -11.30 -55.33 -23.47
C ALA A 530 -11.38 -55.76 -24.95
N GLY A 531 -12.49 -56.38 -25.35
CA GLY A 531 -12.76 -56.74 -26.74
C GLY A 531 -12.99 -55.53 -27.64
N ALA A 532 -13.75 -54.55 -27.17
CA ALA A 532 -13.98 -53.28 -27.87
C ALA A 532 -12.69 -52.48 -28.06
N THR A 533 -11.82 -52.43 -27.05
CA THR A 533 -10.49 -51.79 -27.13
C THR A 533 -9.60 -52.49 -28.15
N ARG A 534 -9.52 -53.82 -28.09
CA ARG A 534 -8.75 -54.61 -29.07
C ARG A 534 -9.23 -54.41 -30.50
N PHE A 535 -10.55 -54.35 -30.72
CA PHE A 535 -11.11 -54.05 -32.03
C PHE A 535 -10.70 -52.66 -32.51
N ARG A 536 -10.88 -51.61 -31.69
CA ARG A 536 -10.54 -50.21 -32.05
C ARG A 536 -9.06 -50.02 -32.35
N GLU A 537 -8.18 -50.64 -31.58
CA GLU A 537 -6.73 -50.43 -31.67
C GLU A 537 -6.03 -51.33 -32.69
N ARG A 538 -6.54 -52.55 -32.92
CA ARG A 538 -5.83 -53.57 -33.71
C ARG A 538 -6.57 -54.04 -34.95
N VAL A 539 -7.90 -54.20 -34.89
CA VAL A 539 -8.68 -54.76 -36.00
C VAL A 539 -9.18 -53.68 -36.95
N LEU A 540 -9.75 -52.60 -36.41
CA LEU A 540 -10.28 -51.50 -37.19
C LEU A 540 -9.23 -50.82 -38.08
N PRO A 541 -7.98 -50.58 -37.63
CA PRO A 541 -6.93 -50.05 -38.51
C PRO A 541 -6.66 -50.97 -39.71
N LEU A 542 -6.61 -52.30 -39.52
CA LEU A 542 -6.41 -53.27 -40.60
C LEU A 542 -7.56 -53.25 -41.62
N LEU A 543 -8.80 -53.21 -41.14
CA LEU A 543 -9.97 -53.12 -42.02
C LEU A 543 -9.99 -51.81 -42.82
N LYS A 544 -9.61 -50.69 -42.19
CA LYS A 544 -9.49 -49.38 -42.86
C LYS A 544 -8.42 -49.38 -43.94
N GLU A 545 -7.27 -49.95 -43.64
CA GLU A 545 -6.12 -49.96 -44.53
C GLU A 545 -6.33 -50.88 -45.74
N HIS A 546 -6.77 -52.11 -45.51
CA HIS A 546 -6.81 -53.15 -46.55
C HIS A 546 -8.19 -53.35 -47.18
N CYS A 547 -9.28 -53.11 -46.44
CA CYS A 547 -10.61 -53.58 -46.84
C CYS A 547 -11.59 -52.45 -47.22
N PHE A 548 -11.60 -51.32 -46.49
CA PHE A 548 -12.63 -50.27 -46.63
C PHE A 548 -12.57 -49.50 -47.95
N LYS A 549 -11.44 -49.54 -48.65
CA LYS A 549 -11.32 -48.96 -49.99
C LYS A 549 -12.34 -49.55 -50.97
N CYS A 550 -12.70 -50.83 -50.80
CA CYS A 550 -13.63 -51.56 -51.67
C CYS A 550 -14.91 -52.05 -50.96
N HIS A 551 -14.90 -52.17 -49.63
CA HIS A 551 -16.01 -52.69 -48.80
C HIS A 551 -16.35 -51.76 -47.61
N GLY A 552 -16.17 -50.46 -47.81
CA GLY A 552 -16.51 -49.38 -46.86
C GLY A 552 -17.65 -48.53 -47.43
N GLU A 553 -17.36 -47.29 -47.84
CA GLU A 553 -18.34 -46.45 -48.58
C GLU A 553 -18.67 -47.01 -49.98
N LYS A 554 -17.73 -47.75 -50.58
CA LYS A 554 -17.97 -48.55 -51.78
C LYS A 554 -18.35 -49.97 -51.37
N GLU A 555 -19.38 -50.53 -52.01
CA GLU A 555 -19.93 -51.86 -51.69
C GLU A 555 -19.65 -52.82 -52.85
N LYS A 556 -18.38 -53.18 -53.10
CA LYS A 556 -18.07 -54.13 -54.17
C LYS A 556 -18.62 -55.51 -53.80
N GLY A 557 -19.45 -56.09 -54.66
CA GLY A 557 -20.12 -57.37 -54.42
C GLY A 557 -21.14 -57.30 -53.27
N ASP A 558 -21.82 -56.16 -53.10
CA ASP A 558 -22.78 -55.83 -52.03
C ASP A 558 -22.27 -56.09 -50.60
N LEU A 559 -20.95 -56.17 -50.41
CA LEU A 559 -20.33 -56.45 -49.12
C LEU A 559 -19.87 -55.18 -48.43
N ARG A 560 -20.26 -55.03 -47.17
CA ARG A 560 -19.80 -53.99 -46.24
C ARG A 560 -19.11 -54.56 -45.01
N LEU A 561 -17.97 -53.95 -44.65
CA LEU A 561 -17.13 -54.35 -43.52
C LEU A 561 -17.03 -53.27 -42.43
N ASP A 562 -17.75 -52.16 -42.56
CA ASP A 562 -17.76 -51.03 -41.62
C ASP A 562 -18.86 -51.14 -40.53
N SER A 563 -19.71 -52.18 -40.62
CA SER A 563 -20.74 -52.52 -39.64
C SER A 563 -20.70 -54.02 -39.37
N ARG A 564 -20.79 -54.39 -38.09
CA ARG A 564 -20.86 -55.80 -37.67
C ARG A 564 -22.07 -56.48 -38.28
N GLU A 565 -23.23 -55.82 -38.26
CA GLU A 565 -24.48 -56.35 -38.82
C GLU A 565 -24.34 -56.68 -40.31
N ALA A 566 -23.67 -55.81 -41.07
CA ALA A 566 -23.39 -56.07 -42.48
C ALA A 566 -22.41 -57.23 -42.70
N MET A 567 -21.36 -57.32 -41.88
CA MET A 567 -20.39 -58.43 -41.95
C MET A 567 -21.04 -59.79 -41.63
N LEU A 568 -21.97 -59.83 -40.69
CA LEU A 568 -22.74 -61.03 -40.36
C LEU A 568 -23.70 -61.44 -41.49
N LYS A 569 -24.20 -60.47 -42.26
CA LYS A 569 -25.09 -60.72 -43.40
C LYS A 569 -24.34 -61.23 -44.63
N GLY A 570 -23.11 -60.75 -44.86
CA GLY A 570 -22.35 -61.05 -46.08
C GLY A 570 -22.77 -60.20 -47.28
N GLY A 571 -22.23 -60.52 -48.46
CA GLY A 571 -22.49 -59.84 -49.73
C GLY A 571 -23.16 -60.74 -50.78
N GLU A 572 -22.91 -60.50 -52.06
CA GLU A 572 -23.47 -61.26 -53.21
C GLU A 572 -23.12 -62.76 -53.19
N SER A 573 -22.08 -63.18 -52.47
CA SER A 573 -21.71 -64.60 -52.33
C SER A 573 -22.73 -65.43 -51.56
N GLY A 574 -23.64 -64.80 -50.80
CA GLY A 574 -24.66 -65.46 -49.98
C GLY A 574 -24.17 -66.01 -48.64
N ASP A 575 -22.85 -66.12 -48.46
CA ASP A 575 -22.21 -66.55 -47.20
C ASP A 575 -21.81 -65.36 -46.31
N PRO A 576 -21.86 -65.48 -44.96
CA PRO A 576 -21.42 -64.44 -44.04
C PRO A 576 -19.94 -64.08 -44.23
N ALA A 577 -19.64 -62.79 -44.24
CA ALA A 577 -18.24 -62.33 -44.20
C ALA A 577 -17.62 -62.60 -42.82
N LEU A 578 -18.43 -62.63 -41.77
CA LEU A 578 -18.01 -62.85 -40.40
C LEU A 578 -18.94 -63.83 -39.69
N VAL A 579 -18.36 -64.87 -39.09
CA VAL A 579 -19.03 -65.78 -38.17
C VAL A 579 -18.29 -65.74 -36.82
N PRO A 580 -18.85 -65.08 -35.80
CA PRO A 580 -18.23 -64.98 -34.48
C PRO A 580 -17.84 -66.35 -33.90
N GLY A 581 -16.59 -66.49 -33.48
CA GLY A 581 -16.04 -67.73 -32.91
C GLY A 581 -15.61 -68.79 -33.93
N ASP A 582 -15.91 -68.61 -35.22
CA ASP A 582 -15.58 -69.59 -36.28
C ASP A 582 -14.83 -68.93 -37.43
N VAL A 583 -13.50 -69.05 -37.40
CA VAL A 583 -12.60 -68.51 -38.42
C VAL A 583 -12.80 -69.19 -39.77
N GLY A 584 -13.09 -70.50 -39.77
CA GLY A 584 -13.21 -71.30 -41.00
C GLY A 584 -14.46 -70.93 -41.81
N LYS A 585 -15.53 -70.53 -41.13
CA LYS A 585 -16.77 -70.06 -41.77
C LYS A 585 -16.80 -68.55 -42.04
N SER A 586 -15.78 -67.80 -41.63
CA SER A 586 -15.69 -66.36 -41.83
C SER A 586 -14.98 -66.05 -43.14
N LEU A 587 -15.73 -65.73 -44.21
CA LEU A 587 -15.12 -65.42 -45.52
C LEU A 587 -14.11 -64.27 -45.48
N LEU A 588 -14.29 -63.31 -44.56
CA LEU A 588 -13.31 -62.24 -44.33
C LEU A 588 -11.91 -62.81 -44.11
N PHE A 589 -11.78 -63.82 -43.25
CA PHE A 589 -10.48 -64.41 -42.96
C PHE A 589 -10.02 -65.30 -44.12
N THR A 590 -10.90 -66.16 -44.64
CA THR A 590 -10.59 -67.11 -45.71
C THR A 590 -10.06 -66.39 -46.96
N LEU A 591 -10.75 -65.35 -47.42
CA LEU A 591 -10.35 -64.60 -48.62
C LEU A 591 -9.12 -63.71 -48.36
N SER A 592 -8.98 -63.15 -47.16
CA SER A 592 -7.77 -62.37 -46.80
C SER A 592 -6.51 -63.23 -46.69
N ALA A 593 -6.68 -64.50 -46.32
CA ALA A 593 -5.60 -65.48 -46.24
C ALA A 593 -5.32 -66.19 -47.58
N SER A 594 -6.25 -66.13 -48.55
CA SER A 594 -6.09 -66.76 -49.86
C SER A 594 -4.91 -66.16 -50.64
N ARG A 595 -4.29 -66.99 -51.48
CA ARG A 595 -3.23 -66.61 -52.42
C ARG A 595 -3.59 -66.98 -53.86
N ASP A 596 -4.82 -67.43 -54.08
CA ASP A 596 -5.40 -67.56 -55.41
C ASP A 596 -5.69 -66.17 -55.96
N LYS A 597 -5.26 -65.88 -57.19
CA LYS A 597 -5.40 -64.54 -57.79
C LYS A 597 -6.86 -64.15 -58.02
N ASP A 598 -7.76 -65.12 -58.17
CA ASP A 598 -9.17 -64.87 -58.43
C ASP A 598 -9.99 -64.71 -57.13
N GLU A 599 -9.49 -65.21 -56.00
CA GLU A 599 -10.19 -65.19 -54.70
C GLU A 599 -9.52 -64.31 -53.63
N GLN A 600 -8.26 -63.93 -53.81
CA GLN A 600 -7.51 -63.18 -52.79
C GLN A 600 -8.13 -61.81 -52.53
N MET A 601 -8.15 -61.45 -51.24
CA MET A 601 -8.47 -60.10 -50.79
C MET A 601 -7.29 -59.49 -50.02
N PRO A 602 -6.88 -58.25 -50.32
CA PRO A 602 -7.44 -57.36 -51.34
C PRO A 602 -7.13 -57.81 -52.78
N SER A 603 -8.14 -57.80 -53.67
CA SER A 603 -7.98 -58.18 -55.10
C SER A 603 -6.97 -57.31 -55.88
N LYS A 604 -6.69 -56.11 -55.39
CA LYS A 604 -5.62 -55.21 -55.85
C LYS A 604 -5.02 -54.50 -54.64
N GLY A 605 -3.70 -54.58 -54.48
CA GLY A 605 -2.98 -53.98 -53.34
C GLY A 605 -2.04 -54.98 -52.67
N GLU A 606 -1.47 -54.58 -51.54
CA GLU A 606 -0.68 -55.49 -50.71
C GLU A 606 -1.61 -56.48 -49.98
N LEU A 607 -1.19 -57.75 -49.94
CA LEU A 607 -1.89 -58.78 -49.17
C LEU A 607 -1.52 -58.67 -47.70
N LEU A 608 -2.45 -59.08 -46.82
CA LEU A 608 -2.21 -59.11 -45.39
C LEU A 608 -1.04 -60.04 -45.04
N LYS A 609 -0.14 -59.54 -44.20
CA LYS A 609 1.02 -60.24 -43.65
C LYS A 609 0.57 -61.22 -42.56
N ALA A 610 1.43 -62.18 -42.22
CA ALA A 610 1.13 -63.21 -41.23
C ALA A 610 0.70 -62.65 -39.87
N GLY A 611 1.30 -61.54 -39.42
CA GLY A 611 0.92 -60.87 -38.17
C GLY A 611 -0.48 -60.22 -38.22
N GLU A 612 -0.87 -59.68 -39.36
CA GLU A 612 -2.19 -59.05 -39.56
C GLU A 612 -3.29 -60.10 -39.66
N LEU A 613 -3.03 -61.20 -40.35
CA LEU A 613 -3.90 -62.38 -40.36
C LEU A 613 -4.07 -62.94 -38.95
N LYS A 614 -2.99 -63.03 -38.16
CA LYS A 614 -3.08 -63.48 -36.76
C LYS A 614 -4.02 -62.58 -35.94
N ILE A 615 -3.96 -61.26 -36.11
CA ILE A 615 -4.86 -60.31 -35.42
C ILE A 615 -6.32 -60.58 -35.80
N LEU A 616 -6.62 -60.75 -37.09
CA LEU A 616 -7.99 -61.05 -37.55
C LEU A 616 -8.50 -62.39 -37.01
N ARG A 617 -7.66 -63.44 -37.07
CA ARG A 617 -7.98 -64.77 -36.52
C ARG A 617 -8.36 -64.70 -35.05
N GLU A 618 -7.47 -64.15 -34.22
CA GLU A 618 -7.68 -64.09 -32.77
C GLU A 618 -8.89 -63.24 -32.39
N TRP A 619 -9.20 -62.20 -33.17
CA TRP A 619 -10.42 -61.42 -32.97
C TRP A 619 -11.69 -62.21 -33.30
N ILE A 620 -11.71 -62.96 -34.40
CA ILE A 620 -12.85 -63.80 -34.78
C ILE A 620 -13.04 -64.92 -33.75
N GLU A 621 -11.97 -65.62 -33.34
CA GLU A 621 -11.99 -66.65 -32.30
C GLU A 621 -12.52 -66.13 -30.97
N ALA A 622 -12.19 -64.87 -30.62
CA ALA A 622 -12.70 -64.20 -29.42
C ALA A 622 -14.18 -63.76 -29.52
N GLY A 623 -14.93 -64.23 -30.53
CA GLY A 623 -16.35 -63.91 -30.71
C GLY A 623 -16.60 -62.60 -31.47
N ALA A 624 -15.58 -62.10 -32.19
CA ALA A 624 -15.66 -60.89 -33.01
C ALA A 624 -16.31 -59.70 -32.27
N LEU A 625 -15.79 -59.42 -31.06
CA LEU A 625 -16.28 -58.36 -30.18
C LEU A 625 -16.17 -57.00 -30.89
N TRP A 626 -17.27 -56.25 -30.91
CA TRP A 626 -17.41 -54.98 -31.61
C TRP A 626 -17.93 -53.91 -30.65
N PRO A 627 -17.43 -52.65 -30.70
CA PRO A 627 -17.95 -51.58 -29.86
C PRO A 627 -19.39 -51.24 -30.24
N SER A 628 -20.36 -51.53 -29.38
CA SER A 628 -21.76 -51.15 -29.59
C SER A 628 -21.93 -49.62 -29.50
N LYS A 629 -22.87 -49.06 -30.28
CA LYS A 629 -23.15 -47.61 -30.36
C LYS A 629 -24.04 -47.08 -29.21
N LEU A 630 -24.34 -47.88 -28.20
CA LEU A 630 -25.16 -47.45 -27.06
C LEU A 630 -24.28 -47.32 -25.81
N PRO A 631 -24.36 -46.21 -25.04
CA PRO A 631 -23.83 -46.21 -23.69
C PRO A 631 -24.51 -47.36 -22.96
N SER A 632 -23.71 -48.25 -22.39
CA SER A 632 -24.17 -49.41 -21.62
C SER A 632 -25.32 -48.98 -20.72
N VAL A 633 -26.43 -49.71 -20.78
CA VAL A 633 -27.46 -49.68 -19.73
C VAL A 633 -26.71 -49.63 -18.39
N VAL A 634 -27.05 -48.66 -17.55
CA VAL A 634 -26.55 -48.64 -16.17
C VAL A 634 -27.14 -49.87 -15.49
N HIS A 635 -26.46 -51.01 -15.62
CA HIS A 635 -26.62 -52.11 -14.68
C HIS A 635 -26.17 -51.54 -13.34
N THR A 636 -27.13 -51.20 -12.49
CA THR A 636 -26.89 -51.04 -11.06
C THR A 636 -26.54 -52.43 -10.54
N ASP A 637 -25.24 -52.70 -10.39
CA ASP A 637 -24.81 -53.90 -9.67
C ASP A 637 -25.18 -53.69 -8.20
N ASP A 638 -26.34 -54.20 -7.79
CA ASP A 638 -26.81 -54.12 -6.40
C ASP A 638 -26.16 -55.18 -5.50
N SER A 639 -25.33 -56.07 -6.06
CA SER A 639 -24.67 -57.14 -5.31
C SER A 639 -23.69 -56.56 -4.27
N PRO A 640 -23.68 -57.08 -3.03
CA PRO A 640 -22.78 -56.59 -1.99
C PRO A 640 -21.32 -56.81 -2.38
N VAL A 641 -20.45 -55.83 -2.11
CA VAL A 641 -18.99 -55.96 -2.27
C VAL A 641 -18.40 -56.66 -1.07
N THR A 642 -17.60 -57.70 -1.31
CA THR A 642 -16.86 -58.41 -0.26
C THR A 642 -15.48 -57.80 -0.03
N HIS A 643 -14.91 -58.04 1.15
CA HIS A 643 -13.54 -57.64 1.49
C HIS A 643 -12.53 -58.14 0.44
N GLY A 644 -12.64 -59.41 0.02
CA GLY A 644 -11.71 -60.02 -0.93
C GLY A 644 -11.74 -59.38 -2.32
N GLU A 645 -12.91 -58.93 -2.78
CA GLU A 645 -13.04 -58.23 -4.06
C GLU A 645 -12.40 -56.83 -3.99
N MET A 646 -12.66 -56.09 -2.91
CA MET A 646 -12.05 -54.77 -2.69
C MET A 646 -10.52 -54.86 -2.52
N ALA A 647 -10.04 -55.91 -1.85
CA ALA A 647 -8.62 -56.22 -1.71
C ALA A 647 -7.97 -56.48 -3.07
N LYS A 648 -8.58 -57.33 -3.91
CA LYS A 648 -8.11 -57.59 -5.29
C LYS A 648 -8.09 -56.33 -6.16
N ALA A 649 -8.99 -55.39 -5.89
CA ALA A 649 -9.04 -54.09 -6.55
C ALA A 649 -8.04 -53.06 -5.99
N ASN A 650 -7.28 -53.39 -4.93
CA ASN A 650 -6.42 -52.45 -4.19
C ASN A 650 -7.16 -51.20 -3.67
N LEU A 651 -8.41 -51.38 -3.23
CA LEU A 651 -9.28 -50.30 -2.75
C LEU A 651 -9.59 -50.37 -1.24
N LEU A 652 -8.83 -51.17 -0.48
CA LEU A 652 -8.98 -51.20 0.98
C LEU A 652 -8.39 -49.93 1.62
N PRO A 653 -9.06 -49.34 2.63
CA PRO A 653 -8.51 -48.21 3.38
C PRO A 653 -7.18 -48.56 4.05
N VAL A 654 -6.28 -47.57 4.12
CA VAL A 654 -5.03 -47.67 4.88
C VAL A 654 -5.29 -47.48 6.38
N PRO A 655 -4.39 -47.96 7.27
CA PRO A 655 -4.50 -47.70 8.71
C PRO A 655 -4.58 -46.21 9.03
N LEU A 656 -5.23 -45.88 10.15
CA LEU A 656 -5.27 -44.51 10.67
C LEU A 656 -3.85 -44.01 10.94
N THR A 657 -3.62 -42.74 10.62
CA THR A 657 -2.36 -42.07 10.93
C THR A 657 -2.17 -41.91 12.44
N ASP A 658 -0.92 -41.89 12.89
CA ASP A 658 -0.58 -41.56 14.28
C ASP A 658 -1.00 -40.12 14.64
N ASP A 659 -1.00 -39.82 15.94
CA ASP A 659 -1.50 -38.56 16.49
C ASP A 659 -0.68 -37.33 16.05
N LEU A 660 0.64 -37.44 15.96
CA LEU A 660 1.48 -36.32 15.56
C LEU A 660 1.31 -36.01 14.07
N ALA A 661 1.25 -37.05 13.24
CA ALA A 661 0.96 -36.92 11.83
C ALA A 661 -0.47 -36.41 11.57
N PHE A 662 -1.44 -36.82 12.39
CA PHE A 662 -2.79 -36.24 12.38
C PHE A 662 -2.76 -34.75 12.70
N LEU A 663 -2.15 -34.36 13.83
CA LEU A 663 -2.05 -32.97 14.27
C LEU A 663 -1.39 -32.09 13.21
N ARG A 664 -0.31 -32.56 12.59
CA ARG A 664 0.37 -31.85 11.50
C ARG A 664 -0.53 -31.68 10.29
N ARG A 665 -1.26 -32.71 9.86
CA ARG A 665 -2.14 -32.62 8.68
C ARG A 665 -3.30 -31.66 8.94
N VAL A 666 -4.00 -31.82 10.06
CA VAL A 666 -5.18 -31.00 10.38
C VAL A 666 -4.82 -29.52 10.54
N THR A 667 -3.62 -29.20 11.05
CA THR A 667 -3.16 -27.80 11.16
C THR A 667 -2.82 -27.21 9.79
N PHE A 668 -2.16 -27.95 8.90
CA PHE A 668 -1.97 -27.49 7.51
C PHE A 668 -3.30 -27.30 6.79
N ASP A 669 -4.23 -28.24 6.93
CA ASP A 669 -5.51 -28.20 6.21
C ASP A 669 -6.39 -27.04 6.69
N LEU A 670 -6.49 -26.81 8.01
CA LEU A 670 -7.39 -25.82 8.58
C LEU A 670 -6.75 -24.41 8.66
N VAL A 671 -5.51 -24.32 9.12
CA VAL A 671 -4.84 -23.04 9.43
C VAL A 671 -3.59 -22.76 8.60
N GLY A 672 -3.21 -23.64 7.66
CA GLY A 672 -2.16 -23.38 6.67
C GLY A 672 -0.72 -23.43 7.17
N VAL A 673 -0.50 -23.65 8.47
CA VAL A 673 0.82 -23.64 9.11
C VAL A 673 1.02 -24.87 9.99
N PRO A 674 2.28 -25.31 10.22
CA PRO A 674 2.55 -26.42 11.13
C PRO A 674 2.16 -26.06 12.57
N PRO A 675 1.90 -27.07 13.44
CA PRO A 675 1.61 -26.82 14.85
C PRO A 675 2.85 -26.23 15.52
N SER A 676 2.64 -25.26 16.41
CA SER A 676 3.67 -24.77 17.31
C SER A 676 4.07 -25.83 18.33
N LEU A 677 5.25 -25.66 18.95
CA LEU A 677 5.72 -26.55 20.01
C LEU A 677 4.73 -26.63 21.18
N GLU A 678 4.06 -25.54 21.49
CA GLU A 678 3.07 -25.52 22.57
C GLU A 678 1.81 -26.29 22.20
N GLU A 679 1.32 -26.13 20.97
CA GLU A 679 0.16 -26.89 20.49
C GLU A 679 0.41 -28.40 20.45
N ILE A 680 1.65 -28.81 20.11
CA ILE A 680 2.08 -30.21 20.18
C ILE A 680 2.00 -30.72 21.61
N ARG A 681 2.63 -30.01 22.57
CA ARG A 681 2.63 -30.41 23.98
C ARG A 681 1.22 -30.52 24.56
N VAL A 682 0.35 -29.55 24.26
CA VAL A 682 -1.05 -29.55 24.71
C VAL A 682 -1.81 -30.75 24.13
N PHE A 683 -1.59 -31.08 22.85
CA PHE A 683 -2.26 -32.20 22.19
C PHE A 683 -1.76 -33.57 22.66
N GLU A 684 -0.46 -33.72 22.92
CA GLU A 684 0.14 -34.95 23.45
C GLU A 684 -0.28 -35.21 24.90
N ALA A 685 -0.45 -34.16 25.70
CA ALA A 685 -0.91 -34.25 27.08
C ALA A 685 -2.41 -34.61 27.21
N ASP A 686 -3.20 -34.44 26.15
CA ASP A 686 -4.62 -34.77 26.14
C ASP A 686 -4.84 -36.28 25.92
N GLY A 687 -5.23 -36.97 26.99
CA GLY A 687 -5.59 -38.40 26.97
C GLY A 687 -7.04 -38.69 26.62
N SER A 688 -7.86 -37.68 26.29
CA SER A 688 -9.28 -37.87 26.03
C SER A 688 -9.54 -38.59 24.69
N PRO A 689 -10.58 -39.46 24.62
CA PRO A 689 -10.89 -40.21 23.40
C PRO A 689 -11.32 -39.31 22.23
N ASP A 690 -11.72 -38.07 22.52
CA ASP A 690 -12.19 -37.07 21.57
C ASP A 690 -11.16 -35.96 21.27
N LYS A 691 -9.89 -36.11 21.71
CA LYS A 691 -8.84 -35.08 21.51
C LYS A 691 -8.68 -34.61 20.05
N ARG A 692 -8.88 -35.53 19.09
CA ARG A 692 -8.82 -35.23 17.65
C ARG A 692 -9.96 -34.31 17.19
N ALA A 693 -11.16 -34.47 17.76
CA ALA A 693 -12.28 -33.57 17.51
C ALA A 693 -12.03 -32.20 18.17
N LYS A 694 -11.58 -32.18 19.43
CA LYS A 694 -11.25 -30.94 20.15
C LYS A 694 -10.22 -30.08 19.42
N VAL A 695 -9.19 -30.69 18.83
CA VAL A 695 -8.21 -29.91 18.06
C VAL A 695 -8.78 -29.41 16.73
N ILE A 696 -9.68 -30.15 16.08
CA ILE A 696 -10.40 -29.65 14.90
C ILE A 696 -11.21 -28.42 15.28
N ASP A 697 -12.03 -28.50 16.32
CA ASP A 697 -12.85 -27.38 16.80
C ASP A 697 -11.97 -26.17 17.14
N ARG A 698 -10.87 -26.39 17.89
CA ARG A 698 -9.90 -25.34 18.22
C ARG A 698 -9.28 -24.68 16.98
N MET A 699 -8.97 -25.45 15.94
CA MET A 699 -8.39 -24.91 14.69
C MET A 699 -9.43 -24.20 13.83
N LEU A 700 -10.70 -24.65 13.84
CA LEU A 700 -11.80 -23.96 13.18
C LEU A 700 -12.11 -22.61 13.83
N ASP A 701 -11.95 -22.52 15.15
CA ASP A 701 -12.06 -21.26 15.91
C ASP A 701 -10.80 -20.39 15.84
N ASP A 702 -9.70 -20.87 15.24
CA ASP A 702 -8.42 -20.17 15.22
C ASP A 702 -8.34 -19.15 14.08
N PRO A 703 -8.05 -17.86 14.34
CA PRO A 703 -8.05 -16.82 13.30
C PRO A 703 -7.09 -17.09 12.14
N ARG A 704 -6.07 -17.95 12.29
CA ARG A 704 -5.16 -18.35 11.20
C ARG A 704 -5.88 -19.06 10.05
N TRP A 705 -7.08 -19.61 10.27
CA TRP A 705 -7.87 -20.19 9.17
C TRP A 705 -8.20 -19.14 8.10
N ALA A 706 -8.47 -17.89 8.51
CA ALA A 706 -8.73 -16.81 7.57
C ALA A 706 -7.55 -16.62 6.62
N ASP A 707 -6.33 -16.54 7.16
CA ASP A 707 -5.10 -16.40 6.36
C ASP A 707 -4.90 -17.55 5.36
N ASN A 708 -5.17 -18.79 5.80
CA ASN A 708 -5.07 -19.99 4.97
C ASN A 708 -6.03 -19.92 3.75
N TRP A 709 -7.27 -19.50 3.99
CA TRP A 709 -8.31 -19.48 2.95
C TRP A 709 -8.25 -18.27 2.03
N VAL A 710 -7.62 -17.16 2.44
CA VAL A 710 -7.54 -15.96 1.60
C VAL A 710 -6.91 -16.25 0.24
N GLY A 711 -5.79 -16.98 0.19
CA GLY A 711 -5.09 -17.26 -1.08
C GLY A 711 -5.98 -17.99 -2.08
N TYR A 712 -6.68 -19.05 -1.64
CA TYR A 712 -7.63 -19.78 -2.48
C TYR A 712 -8.76 -18.87 -3.00
N TRP A 713 -9.31 -18.00 -2.15
CA TRP A 713 -10.41 -17.13 -2.57
C TRP A 713 -9.97 -15.96 -3.44
N GLN A 714 -8.73 -15.47 -3.29
CA GLN A 714 -8.13 -14.54 -4.24
C GLN A 714 -8.07 -15.16 -5.64
N ASP A 715 -7.68 -16.43 -5.75
CA ASP A 715 -7.67 -17.17 -7.01
C ASP A 715 -9.08 -17.39 -7.58
N VAL A 716 -10.03 -17.84 -6.75
CA VAL A 716 -11.44 -18.08 -7.17
C VAL A 716 -12.11 -16.81 -7.67
N LEU A 717 -11.86 -15.68 -7.01
CA LEU A 717 -12.40 -14.38 -7.40
C LEU A 717 -11.65 -13.76 -8.60
N ALA A 718 -10.71 -14.50 -9.19
CA ALA A 718 -9.93 -14.12 -10.35
C ALA A 718 -9.23 -12.77 -10.18
N GLU A 719 -8.51 -12.61 -9.06
CA GLU A 719 -7.59 -11.50 -8.83
C GLU A 719 -6.37 -11.61 -9.75
N ASN A 720 -6.60 -11.62 -11.07
CA ASN A 720 -5.56 -11.54 -12.07
C ASN A 720 -5.33 -10.06 -12.40
N PRO A 721 -4.27 -9.43 -11.86
CA PRO A 721 -3.95 -8.02 -12.14
C PRO A 721 -3.66 -7.74 -13.63
N ASN A 722 -3.47 -8.78 -14.46
CA ASN A 722 -3.34 -8.63 -15.92
C ASN A 722 -4.69 -8.63 -16.66
N VAL A 723 -5.78 -9.08 -16.03
CA VAL A 723 -7.15 -9.11 -16.60
C VAL A 723 -8.00 -7.97 -16.05
N LEU A 724 -7.83 -7.63 -14.77
CA LEU A 724 -8.43 -6.47 -14.12
C LEU A 724 -7.44 -5.30 -14.25
N LYS A 725 -7.77 -4.29 -15.09
CA LYS A 725 -6.99 -3.06 -15.39
C LYS A 725 -5.67 -2.92 -14.60
N PRO A 726 -4.50 -2.74 -15.25
CA PRO A 726 -3.19 -2.55 -14.57
C PRO A 726 -3.12 -1.39 -13.54
N LYS A 727 -4.13 -0.52 -13.51
CA LYS A 727 -4.28 0.56 -12.51
C LYS A 727 -4.94 0.10 -11.20
N LEU A 728 -5.58 -1.07 -11.19
CA LEU A 728 -6.14 -1.77 -10.02
C LEU A 728 -5.12 -2.80 -9.46
N ASN A 729 -3.83 -2.45 -9.50
CA ASN A 729 -2.77 -3.24 -8.88
C ASN A 729 -2.80 -3.14 -7.34
N ASN A 730 -3.99 -3.07 -6.74
CA ASN A 730 -4.26 -2.88 -5.32
C ASN A 730 -4.73 -4.20 -4.71
N THR A 731 -3.90 -5.22 -4.80
CA THR A 731 -4.12 -6.51 -4.13
C THR A 731 -4.15 -6.36 -2.61
N GLY A 732 -3.48 -5.34 -2.05
CA GLY A 732 -3.43 -5.07 -0.61
C GLY A 732 -4.81 -4.91 0.03
N PRO A 733 -5.59 -3.85 -0.30
CA PRO A 733 -6.89 -3.63 0.31
C PRO A 733 -7.89 -4.77 0.10
N PHE A 734 -7.85 -5.44 -1.05
CA PHE A 734 -8.78 -6.53 -1.36
C PHE A 734 -8.45 -7.82 -0.60
N ARG A 735 -7.15 -8.18 -0.51
CA ARG A 735 -6.68 -9.29 0.33
C ARG A 735 -7.15 -9.12 1.78
N GLU A 736 -6.91 -7.93 2.34
CA GLU A 736 -7.28 -7.61 3.73
C GLU A 736 -8.79 -7.67 3.92
N TRP A 737 -9.57 -7.18 2.95
CA TRP A 737 -11.02 -7.28 2.99
C TRP A 737 -11.52 -8.75 2.99
N ILE A 738 -10.92 -9.65 2.19
CA ILE A 738 -11.24 -11.08 2.21
C ILE A 738 -10.90 -11.69 3.58
N HIS A 739 -9.70 -11.42 4.08
CA HIS A 739 -9.23 -11.93 5.37
C HIS A 739 -10.15 -11.50 6.52
N GLU A 740 -10.47 -10.21 6.59
CA GLU A 740 -11.37 -9.65 7.58
C GLU A 740 -12.81 -10.17 7.43
N SER A 741 -13.25 -10.46 6.21
CA SER A 741 -14.55 -11.09 5.95
C SER A 741 -14.59 -12.54 6.42
N PHE A 742 -13.47 -13.27 6.42
CA PHE A 742 -13.42 -14.61 7.04
C PHE A 742 -13.50 -14.54 8.55
N LEU A 743 -12.72 -13.67 9.20
CA LEU A 743 -12.78 -13.49 10.66
C LEU A 743 -14.16 -13.07 11.18
N ASP A 744 -14.99 -12.52 10.31
CA ASP A 744 -16.34 -12.06 10.58
C ASP A 744 -17.44 -13.13 10.51
N ASN A 745 -17.17 -14.23 9.80
CA ASN A 745 -18.11 -15.35 9.60
C ASN A 745 -17.76 -16.48 10.56
#